data_AF-A0A921MNM0-F1
#
_entry.id   AF-A0A921MNM0-F1
#
_cell.length_a   1.000
_cell.length_b   1.000
_cell.length_c   1.000
_cell.angle_alpha   90.00
_cell.angle_beta   90.00
_cell.angle_gamma   90.00
#
_symmetry.space_group_name_H-M   'P 1'
#
loop_
_entity.id
_entity.type
_entity.pdbx_description
1 polymer ?
#
loop_
_entity_poly.entity_id
_entity_poly.type
_entity_poly.pdbx_seq_one_letter_code
_entity_poly.pdbx_strand_id
1 'polypeptide(L)'
;MMKRRFVPLLLALALVLGLAAPAGAAGTSPMDVTDPSLILPVTAGQAAAEKLNAMGLFQGVGTTAGGAPDFDLARTPTRVEGVTLLVRLLGQEYQGSHGGWKSPFTDVPGWAVSYVGYAYSKGYTKGTSETVFGSMLPMDAAQYLTLVLRAMGYEDGTDFQWDSPWTLSNALGITEYDPASPGTFTRGTAAVWAWNALGAMCAGGDGLLVDQLVRNKGITPQQGVDAGLLKNCKGGVALSHNILICNLADNIIPALWLCGLPEDAPDPELTWTSSNPEVATVSPHSQSIWMENEHLIGNIHKVSCGTTVITATSADGAMSASATVTVIDTNSYLELYDGSGEPVYRSYEMWAEDPEEFTAKVMPEHTAADKHISWELEEIVDREYVPAPASAAVLEVLDADPEAGASTVRVTFHRAGDFILRFQTADASGSVRLEVNEASPDVIIDCEDTIRVGDWMDVSVEQVKSYDPSLGVQLWENSNPEVARLGVASNFSSGLVAGVDGLKPGTTTISAILTDGTVISKTITVIEALSPMELSLPSFPVTVEGYGSNGELAYQVTVTGGSYDYGDGLRLRLEGTIDYMRPGTSQILLYFEITDDATGERVTRADIILDGAEGAFTYVPSGYSPDSYVILSEGHAYTLEFVP
;
A
#
# COMPACT_ATOMS: atom_id res chain seq x y z
N MET A 1 46.34 17.36 -22.91
CA MET A 1 45.40 16.98 -21.83
C MET A 1 44.00 17.34 -22.33
N MET A 2 43.04 16.45 -22.62
CA MET A 2 42.79 15.06 -22.16
C MET A 2 42.74 14.96 -20.62
N LYS A 3 41.73 14.43 -19.91
CA LYS A 3 40.45 13.71 -20.21
C LYS A 3 39.36 14.26 -19.22
N ARG A 4 38.06 13.89 -19.19
CA ARG A 4 37.23 12.92 -19.94
C ARG A 4 35.85 13.54 -20.36
N ARG A 5 34.73 13.03 -19.82
CA ARG A 5 33.29 13.19 -20.17
C ARG A 5 32.45 12.48 -19.07
N PHE A 6 31.24 12.96 -18.77
CA PHE A 6 30.01 12.23 -18.34
C PHE A 6 28.87 13.30 -18.33
N VAL A 7 28.04 13.44 -19.38
CA VAL A 7 26.81 12.68 -19.73
C VAL A 7 25.71 12.78 -18.65
N PRO A 8 24.65 13.59 -18.86
CA PRO A 8 23.40 13.53 -18.09
C PRO A 8 22.46 12.52 -18.74
N LEU A 9 22.30 11.35 -18.13
CA LEU A 9 21.40 10.29 -18.59
C LEU A 9 20.90 9.53 -17.36
N LEU A 10 19.69 9.84 -16.89
CA LEU A 10 18.85 9.06 -15.95
C LEU A 10 17.60 9.81 -15.42
N LEU A 11 17.38 11.09 -15.75
CA LEU A 11 16.34 11.92 -15.10
C LEU A 11 15.05 12.15 -15.91
N ALA A 12 14.59 11.16 -16.70
CA ALA A 12 13.46 11.34 -17.62
C ALA A 12 12.50 10.14 -17.79
N LEU A 13 12.60 9.09 -16.97
CA LEU A 13 11.79 7.86 -17.13
C LEU A 13 10.72 7.64 -16.04
N ALA A 14 10.53 8.60 -15.12
CA ALA A 14 9.68 8.42 -13.92
C ALA A 14 8.69 9.58 -13.65
N LEU A 15 8.17 10.25 -14.70
CA LEU A 15 7.22 11.38 -14.53
C LEU A 15 5.89 11.22 -15.29
N VAL A 16 5.39 9.99 -15.46
CA VAL A 16 4.07 9.72 -16.09
C VAL A 16 3.18 8.78 -15.25
N LEU A 17 3.71 8.05 -14.26
CA LEU A 17 2.96 7.02 -13.52
C LEU A 17 2.31 7.47 -12.19
N GLY A 18 2.24 8.78 -11.92
CA GLY A 18 1.75 9.25 -10.62
C GLY A 18 1.15 10.65 -10.60
N LEU A 19 -0.08 10.81 -11.10
CA LEU A 19 -1.09 11.71 -10.51
C LEU A 19 -2.49 11.46 -11.11
N ALA A 20 -3.32 10.76 -10.33
CA ALA A 20 -4.78 10.60 -10.47
C ALA A 20 -5.32 9.89 -11.75
N ALA A 21 -5.29 8.55 -11.74
CA ALA A 21 -6.38 7.77 -12.33
C ALA A 21 -7.40 7.44 -11.22
N PRO A 22 -8.71 7.70 -11.38
CA PRO A 22 -9.71 7.30 -10.41
C PRO A 22 -9.84 5.77 -10.39
N ALA A 23 -9.93 5.18 -9.19
CA ALA A 23 -10.10 3.74 -9.02
C ALA A 23 -11.42 3.26 -9.68
N GLY A 24 -11.32 2.63 -10.85
CA GLY A 24 -12.49 2.30 -11.66
C GLY A 24 -12.22 1.36 -12.84
N ALA A 25 -12.16 0.06 -12.54
CA ALA A 25 -12.32 -1.08 -13.46
C ALA A 25 -11.20 -1.45 -14.47
N ALA A 26 -10.84 -2.74 -14.40
CA ALA A 26 -10.43 -3.63 -15.49
C ALA A 26 -9.19 -3.31 -16.34
N GLY A 27 -8.09 -4.02 -16.04
CA GLY A 27 -7.07 -4.47 -16.98
C GLY A 27 -6.37 -3.38 -17.81
N THR A 28 -5.13 -3.07 -17.46
CA THR A 28 -4.25 -2.27 -18.32
C THR A 28 -4.02 -2.99 -19.64
N SER A 29 -4.82 -2.68 -20.65
CA SER A 29 -4.56 -3.07 -22.04
C SER A 29 -3.19 -2.53 -22.46
N PRO A 30 -2.54 -3.13 -23.48
CA PRO A 30 -1.30 -2.59 -24.03
C PRO A 30 -1.48 -1.12 -24.43
N MET A 31 -0.57 -0.25 -24.00
CA MET A 31 -0.65 1.19 -24.24
C MET A 31 0.58 1.66 -25.01
N ASP A 32 0.37 2.41 -26.09
CA ASP A 32 1.43 3.23 -26.67
C ASP A 32 1.91 4.31 -25.70
N VAL A 33 3.15 4.75 -25.85
CA VAL A 33 3.70 5.92 -25.12
C VAL A 33 4.31 6.93 -26.07
N THR A 34 4.04 8.21 -25.79
CA THR A 34 4.65 9.37 -26.46
C THR A 34 6.17 9.32 -26.36
N ASP A 35 6.85 9.30 -27.50
CA ASP A 35 8.30 9.48 -27.56
C ASP A 35 8.68 10.92 -27.20
N PRO A 36 9.35 11.19 -26.05
CA PRO A 36 9.65 12.56 -25.64
C PRO A 36 10.63 13.27 -26.59
N SER A 37 11.37 12.53 -27.42
CA SER A 37 12.27 13.11 -28.43
C SER A 37 11.52 13.76 -29.61
N LEU A 38 10.21 13.52 -29.74
CA LEU A 38 9.36 14.10 -30.79
C LEU A 38 8.63 15.38 -30.34
N ILE A 39 8.55 15.64 -29.03
CA ILE A 39 7.85 16.81 -28.48
C ILE A 39 8.61 18.09 -28.86
N LEU A 40 7.89 19.07 -29.41
CA LEU A 40 8.41 20.39 -29.74
C LEU A 40 8.04 21.41 -28.65
N PRO A 41 8.97 22.31 -28.26
CA PRO A 41 8.65 23.39 -27.34
C PRO A 41 7.73 24.40 -28.02
N VAL A 42 6.92 25.11 -27.23
CA VAL A 42 5.97 26.16 -27.67
C VAL A 42 6.59 27.23 -28.59
N THR A 43 7.90 27.49 -28.49
CA THR A 43 8.63 28.42 -29.36
C THR A 43 8.92 27.90 -30.77
N ALA A 44 8.71 26.61 -31.06
CA ALA A 44 9.09 25.95 -32.31
C ALA A 44 7.99 25.99 -33.40
N GLY A 45 7.05 26.95 -33.34
CA GLY A 45 5.90 27.02 -34.24
C GLY A 45 6.22 27.01 -35.74
N GLN A 46 7.37 27.56 -36.16
CA GLN A 46 7.83 27.48 -37.56
C GLN A 46 8.14 26.04 -37.98
N ALA A 47 8.97 25.33 -37.20
CA ALA A 47 9.35 23.95 -37.49
C ALA A 47 8.14 23.00 -37.45
N ALA A 48 7.23 23.21 -36.49
CA ALA A 48 5.99 22.45 -36.40
C ALA A 48 5.10 22.68 -37.64
N ALA A 49 4.89 23.93 -38.06
CA ALA A 49 4.09 24.26 -39.24
C ALA A 49 4.70 23.72 -40.53
N GLU A 50 6.02 23.79 -40.71
CA GLU A 50 6.74 23.23 -41.86
C GLU A 50 6.61 21.70 -41.94
N LYS A 51 6.84 20.99 -40.83
CA LYS A 51 6.69 19.53 -40.75
C LYS A 51 5.25 19.07 -41.03
N LEU A 52 4.26 19.72 -40.40
CA LEU A 52 2.85 19.42 -40.65
C LEU A 52 2.45 19.76 -42.10
N ASN A 53 2.99 20.84 -42.69
CA ASN A 53 2.71 21.21 -44.07
C ASN A 53 3.28 20.22 -45.09
N ALA A 54 4.47 19.67 -44.85
CA ALA A 54 5.05 18.61 -45.68
C ALA A 54 4.18 17.34 -45.73
N MET A 55 3.42 17.06 -44.66
CA MET A 55 2.43 15.98 -44.59
C MET A 55 1.03 16.40 -45.08
N GLY A 56 0.80 17.68 -45.38
CA GLY A 56 -0.50 18.25 -45.75
C GLY A 56 -1.43 18.62 -44.57
N LEU A 57 -1.03 18.30 -43.34
CA LEU A 57 -1.82 18.44 -42.11
C LEU A 57 -1.93 19.88 -41.57
N PHE A 58 -1.11 20.81 -42.08
CA PHE A 58 -1.21 22.23 -41.77
C PHE A 58 -1.02 23.06 -43.05
N GLN A 59 -1.73 24.17 -43.19
CA GLN A 59 -1.66 25.02 -44.39
C GLN A 59 -1.53 26.50 -44.03
N GLY A 60 -0.87 27.22 -44.92
CA GLY A 60 -0.73 28.67 -44.85
C GLY A 60 -2.04 29.42 -45.15
N VAL A 61 -1.99 30.73 -44.93
CA VAL A 61 -3.05 31.70 -45.29
C VAL A 61 -2.84 32.28 -46.69
N GLY A 62 -1.69 31.97 -47.31
CA GLY A 62 -1.28 32.39 -48.65
C GLY A 62 0.12 31.90 -48.96
N THR A 63 0.80 32.56 -49.90
CA THR A 63 2.21 32.33 -50.23
C THR A 63 3.01 33.63 -50.09
N THR A 64 4.23 33.50 -49.60
CA THR A 64 5.22 34.56 -49.59
C THR A 64 5.68 34.90 -51.00
N ALA A 65 6.35 36.04 -51.18
CA ALA A 65 6.93 36.44 -52.48
C ALA A 65 7.96 35.44 -53.03
N GLY A 66 8.53 34.57 -52.18
CA GLY A 66 9.44 33.48 -52.58
C GLY A 66 8.73 32.17 -52.96
N GLY A 67 7.40 32.13 -52.96
CA GLY A 67 6.59 30.94 -53.26
C GLY A 67 6.42 29.95 -52.09
N ALA A 68 7.16 30.12 -50.99
CA ALA A 68 6.94 29.34 -49.76
C ALA A 68 5.59 29.72 -49.11
N PRO A 69 4.90 28.79 -48.42
CA PRO A 69 3.67 29.09 -47.68
C PRO A 69 3.86 30.22 -46.67
N ASP A 70 2.90 31.14 -46.59
CA ASP A 70 2.81 32.06 -45.47
C ASP A 70 1.91 31.45 -44.41
N PHE A 71 2.50 31.05 -43.28
CA PHE A 71 1.76 30.43 -42.18
C PHE A 71 1.09 31.42 -41.23
N ASP A 72 1.47 32.70 -41.25
CA ASP A 72 0.96 33.76 -40.37
C ASP A 72 0.90 33.34 -38.89
N LEU A 73 2.05 32.87 -38.38
CA LEU A 73 2.14 32.17 -37.09
C LEU A 73 1.92 33.07 -35.87
N ALA A 74 2.17 34.37 -36.00
CA ALA A 74 2.19 35.30 -34.87
C ALA A 74 0.79 35.75 -34.39
N ARG A 75 -0.25 35.56 -35.21
CA ARG A 75 -1.62 35.97 -34.85
C ARG A 75 -2.44 34.83 -34.25
N THR A 76 -3.48 35.21 -33.52
CA THR A 76 -4.55 34.30 -33.09
C THR A 76 -5.38 33.84 -34.30
N PRO A 77 -5.68 32.54 -34.45
CA PRO A 77 -6.63 32.05 -35.44
C PRO A 77 -8.07 32.41 -35.06
N THR A 78 -8.93 32.58 -36.05
CA THR A 78 -10.38 32.61 -35.84
C THR A 78 -10.92 31.21 -35.52
N ARG A 79 -12.10 31.11 -34.90
CA ARG A 79 -12.77 29.81 -34.62
C ARG A 79 -12.96 28.95 -35.87
N VAL A 80 -13.26 29.58 -37.01
CA VAL A 80 -13.42 28.85 -38.28
C VAL A 80 -12.10 28.30 -38.80
N GLU A 81 -11.01 29.06 -38.72
CA GLU A 81 -9.67 28.58 -39.05
C GLU A 81 -9.22 27.46 -38.10
N GLY A 82 -9.56 27.55 -36.81
CA GLY A 82 -9.26 26.54 -35.81
C GLY A 82 -9.85 25.16 -36.12
N VAL A 83 -11.13 25.12 -36.51
CA VAL A 83 -11.76 23.88 -36.98
C VAL A 83 -11.12 23.40 -38.30
N THR A 84 -10.75 24.29 -39.22
CA THR A 84 -10.03 23.89 -40.44
C THR A 84 -8.65 23.29 -40.12
N LEU A 85 -7.92 23.82 -39.14
CA LEU A 85 -6.66 23.25 -38.66
C LEU A 85 -6.86 21.86 -38.06
N LEU A 86 -7.89 21.66 -37.23
CA LEU A 86 -8.24 20.35 -36.68
C LEU A 86 -8.54 19.32 -37.79
N VAL A 87 -9.41 19.66 -38.73
CA VAL A 87 -9.81 18.73 -39.80
C VAL A 87 -8.62 18.33 -40.68
N ARG A 88 -7.64 19.23 -40.86
CA ARG A 88 -6.37 18.94 -41.53
C ARG A 88 -5.42 18.09 -40.68
N LEU A 89 -5.32 18.36 -39.37
CA LEU A 89 -4.56 17.52 -38.43
C LEU A 89 -5.03 16.05 -38.49
N LEU A 90 -6.34 15.82 -38.62
CA LEU A 90 -6.94 14.48 -38.76
C LEU A 90 -6.74 13.83 -40.14
N GLY A 91 -6.04 14.48 -41.08
CA GLY A 91 -5.88 14.03 -42.47
C GLY A 91 -7.16 14.14 -43.31
N GLN A 92 -8.22 14.78 -42.79
CA GLN A 92 -9.57 14.77 -43.37
C GLN A 92 -9.85 15.95 -44.33
N GLU A 93 -8.81 16.50 -44.96
CA GLU A 93 -8.91 17.67 -45.86
C GLU A 93 -9.95 17.45 -46.97
N TYR A 94 -10.01 16.25 -47.56
CA TYR A 94 -11.01 15.92 -48.59
C TYR A 94 -12.45 15.98 -48.04
N GLN A 95 -12.70 15.36 -46.88
CA GLN A 95 -14.02 15.37 -46.24
C GLN A 95 -14.44 16.77 -45.81
N GLY A 96 -13.49 17.57 -45.32
CA GLY A 96 -13.73 18.95 -44.89
C GLY A 96 -13.93 19.96 -46.01
N SER A 97 -13.33 19.73 -47.19
CA SER A 97 -13.44 20.67 -48.32
C SER A 97 -14.53 20.30 -49.33
N HIS A 98 -14.83 19.01 -49.53
CA HIS A 98 -15.72 18.51 -50.59
C HIS A 98 -16.97 17.78 -50.05
N GLY A 99 -17.08 17.55 -48.75
CA GLY A 99 -18.18 16.80 -48.16
C GLY A 99 -19.50 17.57 -48.11
N GLY A 100 -20.63 16.88 -48.32
CA GLY A 100 -21.99 17.44 -48.27
C GLY A 100 -22.53 17.69 -46.86
N TRP A 101 -21.66 17.97 -45.88
CA TRP A 101 -22.00 18.07 -44.47
C TRP A 101 -22.86 19.30 -44.15
N LYS A 102 -23.67 19.19 -43.08
CA LYS A 102 -24.59 20.24 -42.63
C LYS A 102 -24.38 20.55 -41.16
N SER A 103 -24.56 21.82 -40.81
CA SER A 103 -24.64 22.31 -39.43
C SER A 103 -25.80 23.31 -39.32
N PRO A 104 -26.30 23.62 -38.11
CA PRO A 104 -27.37 24.60 -37.92
C PRO A 104 -26.86 26.06 -37.99
N PHE A 105 -25.56 26.28 -38.18
CA PHE A 105 -24.93 27.58 -38.02
C PHE A 105 -25.08 28.46 -39.26
N THR A 106 -25.60 29.68 -39.07
CA THR A 106 -25.90 30.62 -40.17
C THR A 106 -24.78 31.61 -40.47
N ASP A 107 -23.76 31.73 -39.61
CA ASP A 107 -22.66 32.68 -39.70
C ASP A 107 -21.36 32.11 -40.32
N VAL A 108 -21.39 30.86 -40.79
CA VAL A 108 -20.22 30.18 -41.37
C VAL A 108 -19.98 30.65 -42.80
N PRO A 109 -18.76 31.15 -43.15
CA PRO A 109 -18.45 31.59 -44.50
C PRO A 109 -18.46 30.41 -45.48
N GLY A 110 -18.88 30.64 -46.73
CA GLY A 110 -19.15 29.59 -47.72
C GLY A 110 -18.02 28.57 -47.93
N TRP A 111 -16.76 29.00 -47.87
CA TRP A 111 -15.59 28.11 -48.00
C TRP A 111 -15.42 27.12 -46.83
N ALA A 112 -15.97 27.45 -45.66
CA ALA A 112 -15.83 26.68 -44.42
C ALA A 112 -17.06 25.85 -44.05
N VAL A 113 -18.16 25.96 -44.80
CA VAL A 113 -19.43 25.28 -44.47
C VAL A 113 -19.25 23.77 -44.35
N SER A 114 -18.48 23.17 -45.26
CA SER A 114 -18.18 21.72 -45.23
C SER A 114 -17.26 21.35 -44.04
N TYR A 115 -16.22 22.13 -43.76
CA TYR A 115 -15.31 21.90 -42.61
C TYR A 115 -16.04 21.95 -41.27
N VAL A 116 -16.83 23.00 -41.04
CA VAL A 116 -17.61 23.16 -39.80
C VAL A 116 -18.72 22.11 -39.74
N GLY A 117 -19.37 21.80 -40.87
CA GLY A 117 -20.35 20.71 -40.97
C GLY A 117 -19.78 19.35 -40.60
N TYR A 118 -18.59 19.00 -41.10
CA TYR A 118 -17.89 17.76 -40.78
C TYR A 118 -17.59 17.68 -39.28
N ALA A 119 -16.89 18.69 -38.74
CA ALA A 119 -16.50 18.72 -37.33
C ALA A 119 -17.70 18.76 -36.37
N TYR A 120 -18.82 19.37 -36.78
CA TYR A 120 -20.08 19.35 -36.04
C TYR A 120 -20.74 17.96 -36.07
N SER A 121 -20.81 17.33 -37.25
CA SER A 121 -21.40 15.98 -37.39
C SER A 121 -20.63 14.89 -36.64
N LYS A 122 -19.32 15.12 -36.41
CA LYS A 122 -18.44 14.25 -35.62
C LYS A 122 -18.39 14.61 -34.13
N GLY A 123 -19.10 15.65 -33.69
CA GLY A 123 -19.13 16.09 -32.29
C GLY A 123 -17.89 16.86 -31.81
N TYR A 124 -16.86 17.02 -32.65
CA TYR A 124 -15.62 17.72 -32.29
C TYR A 124 -15.89 19.18 -31.90
N THR A 125 -16.78 19.86 -32.62
CA THR A 125 -17.09 21.29 -32.39
C THR A 125 -18.54 21.57 -32.03
N LYS A 126 -18.75 22.60 -31.21
CA LYS A 126 -20.05 23.12 -30.76
C LYS A 126 -20.15 24.61 -31.11
N GLY A 127 -21.37 25.09 -31.35
CA GLY A 127 -21.64 26.52 -31.56
C GLY A 127 -21.56 27.33 -30.26
N THR A 128 -21.55 28.66 -30.40
CA THR A 128 -21.77 29.59 -29.27
C THR A 128 -23.26 29.73 -28.90
N SER A 129 -24.14 29.30 -29.79
CA SER A 129 -25.57 29.06 -29.56
C SER A 129 -26.08 28.02 -30.57
N GLU A 130 -27.38 27.70 -30.55
CA GLU A 130 -28.02 26.74 -31.44
C GLU A 130 -27.79 27.03 -32.94
N THR A 131 -27.70 28.31 -33.33
CA THR A 131 -27.60 28.73 -34.75
C THR A 131 -26.39 29.62 -35.06
N VAL A 132 -25.49 29.86 -34.09
CA VAL A 132 -24.30 30.72 -34.27
C VAL A 132 -23.04 29.97 -33.86
N PHE A 133 -22.12 29.80 -34.81
CA PHE A 133 -20.82 29.18 -34.59
C PHE A 133 -19.79 30.15 -33.98
N GLY A 134 -19.90 31.44 -34.30
CA GLY A 134 -18.94 32.48 -33.94
C GLY A 134 -17.73 32.49 -34.88
N SER A 135 -17.92 32.28 -36.20
CA SER A 135 -16.83 31.97 -37.15
C SER A 135 -15.64 32.93 -37.10
N MET A 136 -15.90 34.23 -36.99
CA MET A 136 -14.87 35.28 -37.02
C MET A 136 -14.37 35.71 -35.64
N LEU A 137 -14.87 35.10 -34.55
CA LEU A 137 -14.34 35.34 -33.22
C LEU A 137 -12.92 34.75 -33.11
N PRO A 138 -12.01 35.38 -32.35
CA PRO A 138 -10.72 34.77 -32.03
C PRO A 138 -10.96 33.47 -31.26
N MET A 139 -10.20 32.43 -31.61
CA MET A 139 -10.18 31.18 -30.87
C MET A 139 -9.13 31.27 -29.77
N ASP A 140 -9.51 30.90 -28.54
CA ASP A 140 -8.58 30.79 -27.41
C ASP A 140 -7.96 29.38 -27.31
N ALA A 141 -7.02 29.22 -26.36
CA ALA A 141 -6.34 27.97 -26.09
C ALA A 141 -7.28 26.83 -25.66
N ALA A 142 -8.26 27.13 -24.79
CA ALA A 142 -9.18 26.12 -24.24
C ALA A 142 -10.06 25.53 -25.36
N GLN A 143 -10.58 26.41 -26.21
CA GLN A 143 -11.37 26.04 -27.38
C GLN A 143 -10.58 25.12 -28.31
N TYR A 144 -9.33 25.47 -28.65
CA TYR A 144 -8.53 24.65 -29.56
C TYR A 144 -8.15 23.29 -28.96
N LEU A 145 -7.72 23.24 -27.70
CA LEU A 145 -7.40 21.96 -27.03
C LEU A 145 -8.64 21.08 -26.89
N THR A 146 -9.80 21.66 -26.61
CA THR A 146 -11.08 20.94 -26.60
C THR A 146 -11.40 20.30 -27.95
N LEU A 147 -11.11 20.99 -29.07
CA LEU A 147 -11.29 20.42 -30.41
C LEU A 147 -10.37 19.21 -30.63
N VAL A 148 -9.10 19.32 -30.22
CA VAL A 148 -8.08 18.27 -30.38
C VAL A 148 -8.42 17.05 -29.52
N LEU A 149 -8.67 17.24 -28.22
CA LEU A 149 -8.98 16.16 -27.28
C LEU A 149 -10.25 15.38 -27.68
N ARG A 150 -11.33 16.07 -28.08
CA ARG A 150 -12.54 15.39 -28.60
C ARG A 150 -12.28 14.62 -29.89
N ALA A 151 -11.40 15.11 -30.75
CA ALA A 151 -11.04 14.41 -31.99
C ALA A 151 -10.16 13.18 -31.74
N MET A 152 -9.38 13.18 -30.65
CA MET A 152 -8.65 12.04 -30.10
C MET A 152 -9.54 11.10 -29.26
N GLY A 153 -10.86 11.36 -29.20
CA GLY A 153 -11.86 10.50 -28.55
C GLY A 153 -12.18 10.82 -27.09
N TYR A 154 -11.52 11.80 -26.46
CA TYR A 154 -11.76 12.15 -25.06
C TYR A 154 -13.08 12.91 -24.87
N GLU A 155 -13.81 12.59 -23.81
CA GLU A 155 -15.13 13.13 -23.51
C GLU A 155 -15.09 14.40 -22.63
N ASP A 156 -15.60 15.51 -23.17
CA ASP A 156 -15.86 16.75 -22.44
C ASP A 156 -16.99 16.57 -21.42
N GLY A 157 -16.66 16.80 -20.15
CA GLY A 157 -17.52 16.53 -18.99
C GLY A 157 -17.13 15.26 -18.22
N THR A 158 -16.43 14.32 -18.87
CA THR A 158 -16.00 13.02 -18.29
C THR A 158 -14.48 13.00 -18.05
N ASP A 159 -13.68 13.10 -19.12
CA ASP A 159 -12.22 13.00 -19.07
C ASP A 159 -11.54 14.35 -18.81
N PHE A 160 -12.18 15.44 -19.27
CA PHE A 160 -11.71 16.81 -19.07
C PHE A 160 -12.88 17.80 -19.09
N GLN A 161 -12.64 19.06 -18.69
CA GLN A 161 -13.61 20.16 -18.83
C GLN A 161 -13.16 21.09 -19.95
N TRP A 162 -14.07 21.46 -20.87
CA TRP A 162 -13.72 22.28 -22.06
C TRP A 162 -13.11 23.65 -21.74
N ASP A 163 -13.36 24.22 -20.56
CA ASP A 163 -12.82 25.51 -20.09
C ASP A 163 -11.53 25.36 -19.27
N SER A 164 -11.12 24.12 -18.97
CA SER A 164 -9.85 23.79 -18.31
C SER A 164 -9.21 22.50 -18.85
N PRO A 165 -8.96 22.36 -20.17
CA PRO A 165 -8.47 21.11 -20.79
C PRO A 165 -7.00 20.79 -20.47
N TRP A 166 -6.26 21.74 -19.90
CA TRP A 166 -4.80 21.69 -19.73
C TRP A 166 -4.30 20.57 -18.84
N THR A 167 -5.09 20.11 -17.84
CA THR A 167 -4.68 18.99 -16.99
C THR A 167 -4.43 17.73 -17.83
N LEU A 168 -5.38 17.41 -18.73
CA LEU A 168 -5.28 16.26 -19.61
C LEU A 168 -4.27 16.50 -20.75
N SER A 169 -4.26 17.68 -21.38
CA SER A 169 -3.32 17.94 -22.49
C SER A 169 -1.87 18.06 -22.02
N ASN A 170 -1.61 18.47 -20.78
CA ASN A 170 -0.28 18.40 -20.16
C ASN A 170 0.12 16.94 -19.85
N ALA A 171 -0.79 16.14 -19.28
CA ALA A 171 -0.54 14.73 -18.99
C ALA A 171 -0.24 13.90 -20.25
N LEU A 172 -0.87 14.25 -21.38
CA LEU A 172 -0.64 13.66 -22.70
C LEU A 172 0.59 14.22 -23.44
N GLY A 173 1.37 15.13 -22.84
CA GLY A 173 2.55 15.75 -23.47
C GLY A 173 2.24 16.68 -24.66
N ILE A 174 0.96 16.99 -24.91
CA ILE A 174 0.53 17.90 -25.98
C ILE A 174 0.98 19.33 -25.66
N THR A 175 0.89 19.70 -24.38
CA THR A 175 1.12 21.06 -23.88
C THR A 175 2.00 21.10 -22.63
N GLU A 176 2.60 22.26 -22.38
CA GLU A 176 3.17 22.67 -21.08
C GLU A 176 2.43 23.94 -20.61
N TYR A 177 1.09 23.88 -20.58
CA TYR A 177 0.27 25.07 -20.36
C TYR A 177 0.08 25.36 -18.88
N ASP A 178 0.56 26.52 -18.44
CA ASP A 178 0.29 27.10 -17.13
C ASP A 178 -0.88 28.10 -17.21
N PRO A 179 -2.04 27.85 -16.57
CA PRO A 179 -3.15 28.79 -16.55
C PRO A 179 -2.87 30.07 -15.76
N ALA A 180 -1.84 30.12 -14.90
CA ALA A 180 -1.37 31.36 -14.27
C ALA A 180 -0.52 32.22 -15.23
N SER A 181 0.04 31.61 -16.28
CA SER A 181 0.88 32.25 -17.30
C SER A 181 0.39 31.95 -18.72
N PRO A 182 -0.89 32.24 -19.06
CA PRO A 182 -1.58 31.67 -20.24
C PRO A 182 -1.03 32.14 -21.60
N GLY A 183 -0.17 33.17 -21.61
CA GLY A 183 0.44 33.70 -22.83
C GLY A 183 -0.57 34.29 -23.82
N THR A 184 -0.21 34.29 -25.10
CA THR A 184 -1.14 34.56 -26.20
C THR A 184 -1.22 33.32 -27.07
N PHE A 185 -2.44 32.80 -27.29
CA PHE A 185 -2.65 31.69 -28.20
C PHE A 185 -2.58 32.17 -29.66
N THR A 186 -1.69 31.54 -30.44
CA THR A 186 -1.38 31.92 -31.83
C THR A 186 -1.44 30.72 -32.77
N ARG A 187 -1.41 30.97 -34.08
CA ARG A 187 -1.26 29.92 -35.10
C ARG A 187 0.05 29.13 -34.94
N GLY A 188 1.12 29.75 -34.43
CA GLY A 188 2.35 29.07 -34.04
C GLY A 188 2.15 28.10 -32.88
N THR A 189 1.46 28.54 -31.82
CA THR A 189 1.06 27.69 -30.69
C THR A 189 0.19 26.51 -31.15
N ALA A 190 -0.80 26.79 -32.00
CA ALA A 190 -1.68 25.78 -32.57
C ALA A 190 -0.92 24.71 -33.40
N ALA A 191 0.11 25.13 -34.14
CA ALA A 191 0.97 24.22 -34.90
C ALA A 191 1.84 23.33 -33.99
N VAL A 192 2.41 23.87 -32.91
CA VAL A 192 3.16 23.05 -31.93
C VAL A 192 2.25 22.03 -31.26
N TRP A 193 1.08 22.45 -30.77
CA TRP A 193 0.15 21.52 -30.11
C TRP A 193 -0.43 20.50 -31.08
N ALA A 194 -0.67 20.86 -32.34
CA ALA A 194 -1.03 19.89 -33.39
C ALA A 194 0.08 18.86 -33.63
N TRP A 195 1.35 19.30 -33.68
CA TRP A 195 2.49 18.40 -33.83
C TRP A 195 2.65 17.47 -32.61
N ASN A 196 2.61 18.01 -31.39
CA ASN A 196 2.76 17.21 -30.17
C ASN A 196 1.58 16.22 -30.03
N ALA A 197 0.36 16.61 -30.42
CA ALA A 197 -0.80 15.72 -30.45
C ALA A 197 -0.62 14.50 -31.36
N LEU A 198 0.18 14.57 -32.44
CA LEU A 198 0.49 13.40 -33.27
C LEU A 198 1.21 12.30 -32.48
N GLY A 199 2.05 12.68 -31.51
CA GLY A 199 2.74 11.76 -30.61
C GLY A 199 1.94 11.40 -29.35
N ALA A 200 0.71 11.90 -29.19
CA ALA A 200 -0.11 11.69 -27.99
C ALA A 200 -1.10 10.53 -28.17
N MET A 201 -1.36 9.82 -27.05
CA MET A 201 -2.31 8.71 -26.95
C MET A 201 -3.75 9.18 -27.21
N CYS A 202 -4.52 8.39 -27.97
CA CYS A 202 -5.95 8.56 -28.13
C CYS A 202 -6.75 7.83 -27.02
N ALA A 203 -7.99 8.26 -26.78
CA ALA A 203 -8.87 7.65 -25.79
C ALA A 203 -9.12 6.17 -26.08
N GLY A 204 -9.27 5.37 -25.03
CA GLY A 204 -9.52 3.92 -25.13
C GLY A 204 -8.29 3.07 -25.47
N GLY A 205 -7.09 3.66 -25.62
CA GLY A 205 -5.86 2.92 -25.92
C GLY A 205 -5.67 2.60 -27.40
N ASP A 206 -6.40 3.26 -28.31
CA ASP A 206 -6.34 3.05 -29.77
C ASP A 206 -5.11 3.74 -30.40
N GLY A 207 -3.93 3.51 -29.82
CA GLY A 207 -2.63 4.00 -30.25
C GLY A 207 -2.42 5.51 -30.19
N LEU A 208 -1.29 5.97 -30.73
CA LEU A 208 -1.04 7.40 -30.94
C LEU A 208 -1.86 7.97 -32.09
N LEU A 209 -2.13 9.28 -32.07
CA LEU A 209 -2.86 9.96 -33.16
C LEU A 209 -2.16 9.77 -34.53
N VAL A 210 -0.81 9.76 -34.59
CA VAL A 210 -0.08 9.48 -35.85
C VAL A 210 -0.39 8.08 -36.38
N ASP A 211 -0.55 7.08 -35.51
CA ASP A 211 -0.83 5.71 -35.91
C ASP A 211 -2.27 5.58 -36.40
N GLN A 212 -3.22 6.32 -35.80
CA GLN A 212 -4.55 6.49 -36.39
C GLN A 212 -4.53 7.18 -37.76
N LEU A 213 -3.66 8.17 -38.00
CA LEU A 213 -3.53 8.81 -39.32
C LEU A 213 -2.99 7.85 -40.38
N VAL A 214 -2.00 7.03 -40.03
CA VAL A 214 -1.45 6.00 -40.93
C VAL A 214 -2.52 4.97 -41.27
N ARG A 215 -3.21 4.44 -40.25
CA ARG A 215 -4.30 3.46 -40.42
C ARG A 215 -5.44 4.00 -41.27
N ASN A 216 -5.90 5.23 -41.00
CA ASN A 216 -6.98 5.86 -41.75
C ASN A 216 -6.53 6.51 -43.09
N LYS A 217 -5.31 6.22 -43.58
CA LYS A 217 -4.74 6.77 -44.83
C LYS A 217 -4.72 8.32 -44.88
N GLY A 218 -4.74 8.98 -43.72
CA GLY A 218 -4.60 10.43 -43.58
C GLY A 218 -3.18 10.92 -43.83
N ILE A 219 -2.18 10.08 -43.55
CA ILE A 219 -0.79 10.19 -44.06
C ILE A 219 -0.31 8.82 -44.55
N THR A 220 0.71 8.81 -45.41
CA THR A 220 1.46 7.59 -45.71
C THR A 220 2.56 7.33 -44.68
N PRO A 221 2.98 6.07 -44.45
CA PRO A 221 4.15 5.78 -43.62
C PRO A 221 5.42 6.54 -44.04
N GLN A 222 5.64 6.74 -45.34
CA GLN A 222 6.80 7.49 -45.81
C GLN A 222 6.76 8.96 -45.36
N GLN A 223 5.60 9.62 -45.40
CA GLN A 223 5.45 10.98 -44.86
C GLN A 223 5.73 11.04 -43.36
N GLY A 224 5.30 10.02 -42.59
CA GLY A 224 5.62 9.90 -41.16
C GLY A 224 7.13 9.72 -40.89
N VAL A 225 7.82 8.93 -41.72
CA VAL A 225 9.28 8.76 -41.67
C VAL A 225 10.01 10.05 -42.04
N ASP A 226 9.63 10.70 -43.14
CA ASP A 226 10.27 11.93 -43.63
C ASP A 226 10.07 13.10 -42.65
N ALA A 227 8.93 13.14 -41.94
CA ALA A 227 8.69 14.08 -40.85
C ALA A 227 9.46 13.72 -39.56
N GLY A 228 9.93 12.48 -39.43
CA GLY A 228 10.64 11.95 -38.26
C GLY A 228 9.74 11.44 -37.13
N LEU A 229 8.44 11.23 -37.38
CA LEU A 229 7.49 10.66 -36.42
C LEU A 229 7.61 9.14 -36.33
N LEU A 230 7.75 8.47 -37.48
CA LEU A 230 7.88 7.02 -37.56
C LEU A 230 9.36 6.64 -37.72
N LYS A 231 9.80 5.61 -37.00
CA LYS A 231 11.21 5.15 -37.01
C LYS A 231 11.29 3.74 -37.58
N ASN A 232 12.42 3.42 -38.21
CA ASN A 232 12.73 2.06 -38.74
C ASN A 232 11.72 1.46 -39.74
N CYS A 233 10.92 2.31 -40.40
CA CYS A 233 9.97 1.92 -41.44
C CYS A 233 10.60 2.05 -42.84
N LYS A 234 10.36 1.07 -43.72
CA LYS A 234 10.93 0.98 -45.07
C LYS A 234 9.91 0.39 -46.05
N GLY A 235 9.87 0.91 -47.26
CA GLY A 235 9.04 0.37 -48.34
C GLY A 235 7.57 0.80 -48.27
N GLY A 236 7.27 1.86 -47.53
CA GLY A 236 5.90 2.41 -47.42
C GLY A 236 5.00 1.72 -46.41
N VAL A 237 5.55 0.87 -45.53
CA VAL A 237 4.81 0.18 -44.46
C VAL A 237 5.26 0.62 -43.07
N ALA A 238 4.35 0.57 -42.09
CA ALA A 238 4.59 0.80 -40.67
C ALA A 238 3.88 -0.26 -39.83
N LEU A 239 4.15 -0.32 -38.52
CA LEU A 239 3.34 -1.10 -37.58
C LEU A 239 2.28 -0.19 -36.93
N SER A 240 1.20 -0.77 -36.42
CA SER A 240 0.09 -0.06 -35.77
C SER A 240 0.44 0.67 -34.48
N HIS A 241 1.62 0.39 -33.93
CA HIS A 241 2.15 0.89 -32.65
C HIS A 241 3.65 1.13 -32.84
N ASN A 242 4.16 2.30 -32.47
CA ASN A 242 5.61 2.59 -32.55
C ASN A 242 6.36 2.20 -31.26
N ILE A 243 5.72 2.43 -30.11
CA ILE A 243 6.29 2.19 -28.76
C ILE A 243 5.19 1.61 -27.88
N LEU A 244 5.11 0.28 -27.80
CA LEU A 244 4.06 -0.45 -27.11
C LEU A 244 4.51 -0.89 -25.72
N ILE A 245 3.77 -0.51 -24.68
CA ILE A 245 3.94 -1.03 -23.32
C ILE A 245 2.93 -2.16 -23.05
N CYS A 246 3.41 -3.26 -22.49
CA CYS A 246 2.66 -4.48 -22.20
C CYS A 246 2.83 -4.86 -20.72
N ASN A 247 1.77 -5.28 -20.03
CA ASN A 247 1.87 -5.70 -18.63
C ASN A 247 2.01 -7.23 -18.54
N LEU A 248 3.08 -7.74 -17.95
CA LEU A 248 3.36 -9.16 -17.81
C LEU A 248 2.24 -9.90 -17.05
N ALA A 249 1.64 -9.24 -16.06
CA ALA A 249 0.56 -9.77 -15.24
C ALA A 249 -0.81 -9.83 -15.95
N ASP A 250 -1.00 -9.12 -17.06
CA ASP A 250 -2.26 -9.19 -17.81
C ASP A 250 -2.34 -10.49 -18.64
N ASN A 251 -3.56 -10.99 -18.89
CA ASN A 251 -3.79 -12.18 -19.74
C ASN A 251 -4.16 -11.79 -21.19
N ILE A 252 -3.73 -10.62 -21.64
CA ILE A 252 -3.91 -10.10 -22.99
C ILE A 252 -2.68 -10.50 -23.81
N ILE A 253 -2.91 -10.93 -25.05
CA ILE A 253 -1.87 -11.17 -26.05
C ILE A 253 -1.85 -9.91 -26.94
N PRO A 254 -0.84 -9.03 -26.83
CA PRO A 254 -0.76 -7.83 -27.65
C PRO A 254 -0.54 -8.19 -29.12
N ALA A 255 -1.09 -7.36 -30.01
CA ALA A 255 -1.01 -7.54 -31.46
C ALA A 255 -0.36 -6.33 -32.13
N LEU A 256 0.57 -6.57 -33.04
CA LEU A 256 1.09 -5.57 -33.97
C LEU A 256 0.54 -5.86 -35.36
N TRP A 257 -0.10 -4.87 -35.98
CA TRP A 257 -0.62 -4.95 -37.35
C TRP A 257 0.30 -4.22 -38.31
N LEU A 258 0.44 -4.70 -39.54
CA LEU A 258 1.10 -3.97 -40.61
C LEU A 258 0.11 -3.00 -41.26
N CYS A 259 0.53 -1.74 -41.39
CA CYS A 259 -0.23 -0.65 -41.98
C CYS A 259 0.47 -0.10 -43.23
N GLY A 260 -0.30 0.49 -44.15
CA GLY A 260 0.21 1.16 -45.35
C GLY A 260 0.23 0.32 -46.64
N LEU A 261 -0.14 -0.96 -46.59
CA LEU A 261 -0.34 -1.76 -47.81
C LEU A 261 -1.62 -1.32 -48.55
N PRO A 262 -1.65 -1.44 -49.90
CA PRO A 262 -2.89 -1.42 -50.68
C PRO A 262 -3.87 -2.53 -50.28
N GLU A 263 -5.17 -2.28 -50.43
CA GLU A 263 -6.25 -3.21 -50.06
C GLU A 263 -6.19 -4.54 -50.83
N ASP A 264 -5.75 -4.50 -52.10
CA ASP A 264 -5.56 -5.66 -52.97
C ASP A 264 -4.11 -6.21 -52.96
N ALA A 265 -3.26 -5.83 -51.99
CA ALA A 265 -1.88 -6.29 -51.95
C ALA A 265 -1.79 -7.81 -51.69
N PRO A 266 -0.92 -8.56 -52.39
CA PRO A 266 -0.64 -9.93 -52.03
C PRO A 266 0.06 -10.00 -50.66
N ASP A 267 -0.08 -11.12 -49.95
CA ASP A 267 0.65 -11.37 -48.71
C ASP A 267 2.17 -11.29 -48.98
N PRO A 268 2.92 -10.37 -48.31
CA PRO A 268 4.34 -10.16 -48.54
C PRO A 268 5.24 -11.17 -47.79
N GLU A 269 4.67 -12.23 -47.22
CA GLU A 269 5.36 -13.32 -46.51
C GLU A 269 6.32 -12.79 -45.41
N LEU A 270 5.76 -12.01 -44.47
CA LEU A 270 6.55 -11.35 -43.43
C LEU A 270 7.20 -12.35 -42.46
N THR A 271 8.50 -12.21 -42.28
CA THR A 271 9.21 -12.81 -41.14
C THR A 271 9.20 -11.83 -39.96
N TRP A 272 8.78 -12.32 -38.80
CA TRP A 272 8.76 -11.55 -37.54
C TRP A 272 9.95 -11.95 -36.66
N THR A 273 10.59 -10.96 -36.03
CA THR A 273 11.77 -11.16 -35.16
C THR A 273 11.69 -10.28 -33.92
N SER A 274 12.37 -10.70 -32.85
CA SER A 274 12.57 -9.91 -31.62
C SER A 274 14.07 -9.72 -31.40
N SER A 275 14.50 -8.50 -31.07
CA SER A 275 15.91 -8.22 -30.78
C SER A 275 16.38 -8.82 -29.45
N ASN A 276 15.45 -9.01 -28.51
CA ASN A 276 15.64 -9.73 -27.26
C ASN A 276 14.45 -10.67 -26.97
N PRO A 277 14.55 -11.96 -27.38
CA PRO A 277 13.52 -12.97 -27.13
C PRO A 277 13.25 -13.29 -25.65
N GLU A 278 14.17 -12.95 -24.74
CA GLU A 278 14.01 -13.20 -23.29
C GLU A 278 13.03 -12.23 -22.64
N VAL A 279 12.83 -11.04 -23.24
CA VAL A 279 11.81 -10.05 -22.84
C VAL A 279 10.47 -10.39 -23.47
N ALA A 280 10.42 -10.51 -24.79
CA ALA A 280 9.23 -10.92 -25.51
C ALA A 280 9.56 -11.60 -26.84
N THR A 281 8.75 -12.59 -27.20
CA THR A 281 8.79 -13.25 -28.51
C THR A 281 7.60 -12.80 -29.37
N VAL A 282 7.68 -13.06 -30.67
CA VAL A 282 6.61 -12.74 -31.62
C VAL A 282 6.32 -13.95 -32.49
N SER A 283 5.04 -14.24 -32.70
CA SER A 283 4.57 -15.27 -33.65
C SER A 283 3.60 -14.65 -34.65
N PRO A 284 3.71 -14.96 -35.96
CA PRO A 284 2.66 -14.59 -36.90
C PRO A 284 1.33 -15.24 -36.49
N HIS A 285 0.22 -14.53 -36.66
CA HIS A 285 -1.10 -15.07 -36.38
C HIS A 285 -1.45 -16.21 -37.35
N SER A 286 -2.23 -17.19 -36.89
CA SER A 286 -2.51 -18.42 -37.65
C SER A 286 -3.42 -18.23 -38.87
N GLN A 287 -4.00 -17.04 -39.03
CA GLN A 287 -4.74 -16.60 -40.20
C GLN A 287 -4.40 -15.13 -40.47
N SER A 288 -4.08 -14.77 -41.72
CA SER A 288 -3.97 -13.37 -42.13
C SER A 288 -5.37 -12.74 -42.06
N ILE A 289 -5.68 -11.98 -41.01
CA ILE A 289 -6.91 -11.21 -40.90
C ILE A 289 -6.73 -9.92 -41.70
N TRP A 290 -7.61 -9.70 -42.68
CA TRP A 290 -7.65 -8.50 -43.49
C TRP A 290 -8.79 -7.62 -42.97
N MET A 291 -8.45 -6.53 -42.28
CA MET A 291 -9.37 -5.46 -41.97
C MET A 291 -9.15 -4.29 -42.93
N GLU A 292 -10.05 -3.31 -42.92
CA GLU A 292 -9.90 -2.12 -43.76
C GLU A 292 -8.67 -1.32 -43.28
N ASN A 293 -7.56 -1.43 -44.01
CA ASN A 293 -6.25 -0.77 -43.79
C ASN A 293 -5.31 -1.37 -42.73
N GLU A 294 -5.70 -2.44 -42.03
CA GLU A 294 -4.85 -3.21 -41.10
C GLU A 294 -4.73 -4.66 -41.57
N HIS A 295 -3.48 -5.14 -41.71
CA HIS A 295 -3.18 -6.45 -42.27
C HIS A 295 -2.07 -7.15 -41.46
N LEU A 296 -2.05 -8.49 -41.48
CA LEU A 296 -0.89 -9.32 -41.04
C LEU A 296 -0.46 -9.09 -39.59
N ILE A 297 -1.02 -9.88 -38.68
CA ILE A 297 -0.82 -9.73 -37.24
C ILE A 297 0.44 -10.47 -36.76
N GLY A 298 1.30 -9.77 -36.03
CA GLY A 298 2.31 -10.35 -35.13
C GLY A 298 1.79 -10.37 -33.69
N ASN A 299 1.51 -11.56 -33.15
CA ASN A 299 1.15 -11.73 -31.74
C ASN A 299 2.41 -11.70 -30.87
N ILE A 300 2.43 -10.81 -29.87
CA ILE A 300 3.51 -10.69 -28.89
C ILE A 300 3.25 -11.65 -27.73
N HIS A 301 4.23 -12.46 -27.37
CA HIS A 301 4.23 -13.26 -26.14
C HIS A 301 5.24 -12.65 -25.18
N LYS A 302 4.72 -12.07 -24.10
CA LYS A 302 5.51 -11.48 -23.01
C LYS A 302 6.20 -12.60 -22.24
N VAL A 303 7.49 -12.47 -21.95
CA VAL A 303 8.30 -13.52 -21.29
C VAL A 303 8.86 -13.00 -19.96
N SER A 304 9.50 -11.85 -19.98
CA SER A 304 9.98 -11.14 -18.78
C SER A 304 9.87 -9.64 -19.00
N CYS A 305 10.01 -8.85 -17.93
CA CYS A 305 10.05 -7.40 -18.05
C CYS A 305 11.32 -6.94 -18.81
N GLY A 306 11.29 -5.73 -19.35
CA GLY A 306 12.40 -5.13 -20.08
C GLY A 306 11.96 -4.56 -21.42
N THR A 307 12.90 -4.27 -22.31
CA THR A 307 12.59 -3.70 -23.64
C THR A 307 13.23 -4.51 -24.77
N THR A 308 12.45 -4.75 -25.83
CA THR A 308 12.89 -5.38 -27.08
C THR A 308 12.38 -4.58 -28.28
N VAL A 309 12.93 -4.83 -29.47
CA VAL A 309 12.41 -4.31 -30.74
C VAL A 309 11.86 -5.48 -31.53
N ILE A 310 10.55 -5.44 -31.82
CA ILE A 310 9.88 -6.38 -32.71
C ILE A 310 9.95 -5.83 -34.14
N THR A 311 10.39 -6.65 -35.09
CA THR A 311 10.54 -6.25 -36.50
C THR A 311 9.88 -7.24 -37.44
N ALA A 312 9.02 -6.74 -38.32
CA ALA A 312 8.48 -7.46 -39.47
C ALA A 312 9.30 -7.11 -40.73
N THR A 313 9.64 -8.09 -41.56
CA THR A 313 10.43 -7.90 -42.79
C THR A 313 9.93 -8.81 -43.91
N SER A 314 9.77 -8.29 -45.13
CA SER A 314 9.41 -9.10 -46.31
C SER A 314 10.54 -10.04 -46.74
N ALA A 315 10.20 -11.15 -47.41
CA ALA A 315 11.18 -12.16 -47.83
C ALA A 315 12.32 -11.62 -48.73
N ASP A 316 12.08 -10.55 -49.48
CA ASP A 316 13.07 -9.84 -50.32
C ASP A 316 13.82 -8.70 -49.59
N GLY A 317 13.43 -8.40 -48.35
CA GLY A 317 13.94 -7.28 -47.56
C GLY A 317 13.59 -5.89 -48.13
N ALA A 318 12.68 -5.77 -49.10
CA ALA A 318 12.26 -4.48 -49.65
C ALA A 318 11.43 -3.66 -48.65
N MET A 319 10.61 -4.34 -47.85
CA MET A 319 9.75 -3.76 -46.83
C MET A 319 10.18 -4.21 -45.43
N SER A 320 10.17 -3.29 -44.48
CA SER A 320 10.38 -3.61 -43.05
C SER A 320 9.73 -2.55 -42.17
N ALA A 321 9.19 -2.96 -41.03
CA ALA A 321 8.69 -2.05 -40.00
C ALA A 321 8.99 -2.62 -38.61
N SER A 322 9.24 -1.74 -37.65
CA SER A 322 9.63 -2.13 -36.29
C SER A 322 8.84 -1.35 -35.24
N ALA A 323 8.58 -2.00 -34.10
CA ALA A 323 8.02 -1.38 -32.90
C ALA A 323 8.96 -1.66 -31.72
N THR A 324 9.16 -0.66 -30.87
CA THR A 324 9.75 -0.89 -29.54
C THR A 324 8.66 -1.45 -28.64
N VAL A 325 8.96 -2.55 -27.96
CA VAL A 325 8.04 -3.22 -27.03
C VAL A 325 8.69 -3.26 -25.65
N THR A 326 8.04 -2.63 -24.67
CA THR A 326 8.46 -2.64 -23.27
C THR A 326 7.48 -3.48 -22.46
N VAL A 327 7.97 -4.50 -21.78
CA VAL A 327 7.20 -5.32 -20.85
C VAL A 327 7.46 -4.83 -19.43
N ILE A 328 6.41 -4.54 -18.68
CA ILE A 328 6.44 -4.13 -17.26
C ILE A 328 5.66 -5.14 -16.41
N ASP A 329 5.82 -5.11 -15.10
CA ASP A 329 4.94 -5.86 -14.16
C ASP A 329 4.45 -4.90 -13.07
N THR A 330 3.15 -4.62 -13.09
CA THR A 330 2.51 -3.72 -12.11
C THR A 330 2.21 -4.39 -10.77
N ASN A 331 2.46 -5.69 -10.64
CA ASN A 331 2.32 -6.44 -9.39
C ASN A 331 3.65 -6.63 -8.66
N SER A 332 4.68 -5.86 -9.02
CA SER A 332 5.98 -5.92 -8.36
C SER A 332 5.93 -5.38 -6.93
N TYR A 333 6.55 -6.10 -5.99
CA TYR A 333 6.64 -5.71 -4.58
C TYR A 333 7.94 -6.20 -3.96
N LEU A 334 8.22 -5.75 -2.74
CA LEU A 334 9.40 -6.15 -1.98
C LEU A 334 8.99 -7.00 -0.77
N GLU A 335 9.65 -8.14 -0.59
CA GLU A 335 9.57 -8.96 0.62
C GLU A 335 10.85 -8.80 1.44
N LEU A 336 10.72 -8.86 2.77
CA LEU A 336 11.84 -8.82 3.70
C LEU A 336 11.94 -10.16 4.44
N TYR A 337 13.17 -10.62 4.65
CA TYR A 337 13.50 -11.84 5.37
C TYR A 337 14.56 -11.50 6.43
N ASP A 338 14.53 -12.19 7.57
CA ASP A 338 15.57 -12.08 8.60
C ASP A 338 16.79 -12.96 8.29
N GLY A 339 17.79 -12.94 9.17
CA GLY A 339 19.02 -13.73 9.05
C GLY A 339 18.83 -15.25 9.15
N SER A 340 17.68 -15.72 9.63
CA SER A 340 17.29 -17.14 9.62
C SER A 340 16.63 -17.56 8.30
N GLY A 341 16.14 -16.59 7.52
CA GLY A 341 15.40 -16.78 6.28
C GLY A 341 13.89 -16.82 6.43
N GLU A 342 13.35 -16.45 7.60
CA GLU A 342 11.90 -16.33 7.83
C GLU A 342 11.40 -14.94 7.38
N PRO A 343 10.15 -14.83 6.89
CA PRO A 343 9.62 -13.59 6.32
C PRO A 343 9.15 -12.59 7.38
N VAL A 344 9.54 -11.32 7.22
CA VAL A 344 9.28 -10.23 8.16
C VAL A 344 8.25 -9.26 7.59
N TYR A 345 7.10 -9.11 8.27
CA TYR A 345 5.91 -8.47 7.67
C TYR A 345 5.54 -7.07 8.16
N ARG A 346 5.76 -6.74 9.45
CA ARG A 346 5.27 -5.47 10.05
C ARG A 346 6.19 -4.92 11.11
N SER A 347 6.53 -5.74 12.09
CA SER A 347 7.48 -5.44 13.14
C SER A 347 8.47 -6.59 13.31
N TYR A 348 9.64 -6.26 13.85
CA TYR A 348 10.68 -7.19 14.28
C TYR A 348 11.23 -6.67 15.60
N GLU A 349 11.34 -7.54 16.60
CA GLU A 349 11.88 -7.21 17.93
C GLU A 349 13.36 -7.60 17.99
N MET A 350 14.21 -6.73 18.55
CA MET A 350 15.65 -6.96 18.67
C MET A 350 16.25 -6.20 19.86
N TRP A 351 17.55 -6.35 20.10
CA TRP A 351 18.25 -5.74 21.23
C TRP A 351 19.39 -4.83 20.78
N ALA A 352 19.60 -3.73 21.49
CA ALA A 352 20.77 -2.88 21.27
C ALA A 352 22.09 -3.64 21.51
N GLU A 353 23.11 -3.27 20.74
CA GLU A 353 24.43 -3.86 20.60
C GLU A 353 24.47 -5.31 20.06
N ASP A 354 23.33 -5.87 19.63
CA ASP A 354 23.29 -7.14 18.89
C ASP A 354 23.05 -6.89 17.38
N PRO A 355 23.96 -7.31 16.47
CA PRO A 355 23.79 -7.09 15.03
C PRO A 355 22.82 -8.07 14.37
N GLU A 356 21.79 -7.54 13.72
CA GLU A 356 20.79 -8.33 12.97
C GLU A 356 20.97 -8.21 11.45
N GLU A 357 20.69 -9.29 10.72
CA GLU A 357 20.77 -9.33 9.25
C GLU A 357 19.37 -9.38 8.61
N PHE A 358 19.17 -8.59 7.55
CA PHE A 358 17.93 -8.56 6.79
C PHE A 358 18.19 -8.67 5.30
N THR A 359 17.44 -9.52 4.61
CA THR A 359 17.49 -9.68 3.16
C THR A 359 16.18 -9.23 2.52
N ALA A 360 16.22 -8.21 1.67
CA ALA A 360 15.09 -7.83 0.84
C ALA A 360 15.17 -8.47 -0.55
N LYS A 361 14.02 -8.85 -1.11
CA LYS A 361 13.90 -9.44 -2.46
C LYS A 361 12.78 -8.78 -3.26
N VAL A 362 13.03 -8.53 -4.55
CA VAL A 362 12.00 -8.09 -5.51
C VAL A 362 11.18 -9.29 -5.97
N MET A 363 9.86 -9.19 -5.83
CA MET A 363 8.90 -10.22 -6.21
C MET A 363 7.99 -9.71 -7.34
N PRO A 364 7.68 -10.54 -8.36
CA PRO A 364 8.27 -11.85 -8.64
C PRO A 364 9.72 -11.76 -9.14
N GLU A 365 10.48 -12.86 -8.99
CA GLU A 365 11.93 -12.97 -9.30
C GLU A 365 12.31 -12.57 -10.75
N HIS A 366 11.35 -12.60 -11.67
CA HIS A 366 11.52 -12.31 -13.11
C HIS A 366 11.10 -10.89 -13.53
N THR A 367 10.96 -9.98 -12.56
CA THR A 367 10.87 -8.54 -12.86
C THR A 367 12.20 -7.97 -13.35
N ALA A 368 12.11 -6.90 -14.13
CA ALA A 368 13.24 -6.10 -14.63
C ALA A 368 13.02 -4.60 -14.36
N ALA A 369 12.23 -4.33 -13.31
CA ALA A 369 12.29 -3.09 -12.54
C ALA A 369 13.73 -2.87 -12.04
N ASP A 370 14.03 -1.68 -11.53
CA ASP A 370 15.35 -1.44 -10.93
C ASP A 370 15.59 -2.45 -9.80
N LYS A 371 16.58 -3.34 -9.97
CA LYS A 371 16.94 -4.37 -8.98
C LYS A 371 17.91 -3.83 -7.91
N HIS A 372 18.31 -2.57 -7.99
CA HIS A 372 19.04 -1.90 -6.91
C HIS A 372 18.10 -1.56 -5.76
N ILE A 373 18.10 -2.41 -4.74
CA ILE A 373 17.47 -2.12 -3.45
C ILE A 373 18.36 -1.13 -2.69
N SER A 374 17.81 0.05 -2.42
CA SER A 374 18.37 1.04 -1.51
C SER A 374 17.75 0.92 -0.13
N TRP A 375 18.53 1.25 0.90
CA TRP A 375 18.16 1.05 2.30
C TRP A 375 18.29 2.36 3.07
N GLU A 376 17.29 2.67 3.89
CA GLU A 376 17.27 3.84 4.77
C GLU A 376 16.79 3.44 6.16
N LEU A 377 17.32 4.07 7.19
CA LEU A 377 16.97 3.83 8.58
C LEU A 377 16.50 5.13 9.24
N GLU A 378 15.31 5.10 9.81
CA GLU A 378 14.68 6.23 10.49
C GLU A 378 14.42 5.90 11.97
N GLU A 379 14.47 6.91 12.82
CA GLU A 379 14.05 6.86 14.22
C GLU A 379 12.69 7.57 14.36
N ILE A 380 11.80 7.03 15.20
CA ILE A 380 10.49 7.62 15.48
C ILE A 380 10.60 8.54 16.69
N VAL A 381 10.61 9.86 16.46
CA VAL A 381 10.75 10.88 17.52
C VAL A 381 9.51 11.78 17.51
N ASP A 382 8.79 11.86 18.62
CA ASP A 382 7.56 12.67 18.76
C ASP A 382 6.48 12.42 17.67
N ARG A 383 6.46 11.21 17.10
CA ARG A 383 5.64 10.76 15.94
C ARG A 383 6.06 11.31 14.58
N GLU A 384 7.21 11.97 14.49
CA GLU A 384 7.89 12.26 13.22
C GLU A 384 8.94 11.18 12.92
N TYR A 385 9.20 10.98 11.63
CA TYR A 385 10.25 10.08 11.15
C TYR A 385 11.48 10.92 10.80
N VAL A 386 12.60 10.66 11.47
CA VAL A 386 13.87 11.37 11.23
C VAL A 386 14.97 10.37 10.87
N PRO A 387 15.91 10.69 9.96
CA PRO A 387 17.03 9.80 9.66
C PRO A 387 17.79 9.41 10.92
N ALA A 388 17.96 8.11 11.16
CA ALA A 388 18.62 7.61 12.36
C ALA A 388 20.08 8.09 12.39
N PRO A 389 20.52 8.79 13.45
CA PRO A 389 21.90 9.25 13.53
C PRO A 389 22.85 8.06 13.72
N ALA A 390 24.08 8.16 13.21
CA ALA A 390 25.11 7.13 13.39
C ALA A 390 25.48 6.83 14.86
N SER A 391 25.04 7.67 15.80
CA SER A 391 25.15 7.44 17.25
C SER A 391 24.00 6.60 17.85
N ALA A 392 22.92 6.37 17.09
CA ALA A 392 21.80 5.52 17.48
C ALA A 392 21.84 4.16 16.77
N ALA A 393 22.32 4.11 15.52
CA ALA A 393 22.45 2.87 14.77
C ALA A 393 23.46 2.97 13.62
N VAL A 394 23.95 1.82 13.17
CA VAL A 394 24.77 1.64 11.96
C VAL A 394 24.09 0.62 11.06
N LEU A 395 24.03 0.92 9.76
CA LEU A 395 23.55 0.02 8.71
C LEU A 395 24.70 -0.24 7.73
N GLU A 396 25.02 -1.51 7.51
CA GLU A 396 26.06 -2.00 6.60
C GLU A 396 25.40 -2.84 5.49
N VAL A 397 25.64 -2.53 4.21
CA VAL A 397 25.22 -3.40 3.11
C VAL A 397 26.24 -4.52 2.96
N LEU A 398 25.84 -5.76 3.25
CA LEU A 398 26.70 -6.94 3.19
C LEU A 398 26.81 -7.49 1.77
N ASP A 399 25.65 -7.59 1.10
CA ASP A 399 25.55 -8.10 -0.26
C ASP A 399 24.48 -7.35 -1.05
N ALA A 400 24.71 -7.29 -2.35
CA ALA A 400 23.78 -6.74 -3.33
C ALA A 400 23.95 -7.53 -4.62
N ASP A 401 22.89 -8.26 -4.99
CA ASP A 401 22.77 -8.97 -6.25
C ASP A 401 21.65 -8.35 -7.09
N PRO A 402 21.98 -7.35 -7.94
CA PRO A 402 21.03 -6.74 -8.86
C PRO A 402 20.65 -7.65 -10.04
N GLU A 403 21.24 -8.85 -10.20
CA GLU A 403 20.77 -9.83 -11.19
C GLU A 403 19.67 -10.70 -10.58
N ALA A 404 19.83 -11.16 -9.34
CA ALA A 404 18.78 -11.85 -8.58
C ALA A 404 17.63 -10.90 -8.18
N GLY A 405 17.93 -9.62 -7.90
CA GLY A 405 16.96 -8.68 -7.32
C GLY A 405 16.89 -8.82 -5.80
N ALA A 406 18.04 -9.06 -5.17
CA ALA A 406 18.18 -9.26 -3.74
C ALA A 406 19.29 -8.37 -3.16
N SER A 407 19.14 -7.97 -1.90
CA SER A 407 20.19 -7.30 -1.14
C SER A 407 20.07 -7.68 0.32
N THR A 408 21.22 -7.79 0.99
CA THR A 408 21.32 -8.12 2.42
C THR A 408 22.06 -7.02 3.15
N VAL A 409 21.48 -6.54 4.25
CA VAL A 409 22.07 -5.58 5.17
C VAL A 409 22.27 -6.19 6.54
N ARG A 410 23.24 -5.66 7.29
CA ARG A 410 23.34 -5.80 8.74
C ARG A 410 23.00 -4.48 9.40
N VAL A 411 22.23 -4.51 10.47
CA VAL A 411 21.88 -3.34 11.28
C VAL A 411 22.35 -3.59 12.71
N THR A 412 22.97 -2.59 13.33
CA THR A 412 23.37 -2.63 14.75
C THR A 412 22.91 -1.35 15.42
N PHE A 413 22.10 -1.47 16.47
CA PHE A 413 21.62 -0.34 17.26
C PHE A 413 22.50 -0.11 18.48
N HIS A 414 22.71 1.14 18.87
CA HIS A 414 23.50 1.53 20.04
C HIS A 414 22.63 2.04 21.21
N ARG A 415 21.30 1.96 21.07
CA ARG A 415 20.32 2.29 22.11
C ARG A 415 18.97 1.65 21.82
N ALA A 416 18.17 1.51 22.87
CA ALA A 416 16.75 1.20 22.74
C ALA A 416 15.99 2.31 21.99
N GLY A 417 14.90 1.93 21.31
CA GLY A 417 14.01 2.86 20.63
C GLY A 417 13.12 2.21 19.57
N ASP A 418 12.26 3.05 18.99
CA ASP A 418 11.42 2.70 17.85
C ASP A 418 12.06 3.20 16.55
N PHE A 419 12.32 2.29 15.62
CA PHE A 419 12.94 2.62 14.34
C PHE A 419 12.14 2.05 13.16
N ILE A 420 12.35 2.60 11.96
CA ILE A 420 11.84 2.06 10.70
C ILE A 420 13.02 1.74 9.79
N LEU A 421 13.12 0.48 9.35
CA LEU A 421 14.00 0.09 8.25
C LEU A 421 13.20 0.15 6.95
N ARG A 422 13.57 1.05 6.04
CA ARG A 422 13.01 1.17 4.69
C ARG A 422 13.92 0.48 3.68
N PHE A 423 13.29 -0.15 2.70
CA PHE A 423 13.95 -0.79 1.56
C PHE A 423 13.15 -0.48 0.31
N GLN A 424 13.80 0.05 -0.73
CA GLN A 424 13.10 0.55 -1.92
C GLN A 424 13.93 0.41 -3.20
N THR A 425 13.25 0.15 -4.30
CA THR A 425 13.74 0.28 -5.67
C THR A 425 13.18 1.57 -6.28
N ALA A 426 13.39 1.80 -7.58
CA ALA A 426 12.74 2.90 -8.30
C ALA A 426 11.19 2.77 -8.35
N ASP A 427 10.67 1.54 -8.30
CA ASP A 427 9.28 1.21 -8.64
C ASP A 427 8.48 0.65 -7.44
N ALA A 428 9.14 0.14 -6.39
CA ALA A 428 8.52 -0.45 -5.22
C ALA A 428 9.23 -0.04 -3.92
N SER A 429 8.47 0.04 -2.81
CA SER A 429 9.00 0.36 -1.48
C SER A 429 8.36 -0.52 -0.41
N GLY A 430 9.15 -0.96 0.56
CA GLY A 430 8.73 -1.63 1.78
C GLY A 430 9.33 -1.00 3.03
N SER A 431 8.74 -1.30 4.19
CA SER A 431 9.24 -0.84 5.48
C SER A 431 8.80 -1.75 6.61
N VAL A 432 9.70 -2.01 7.57
CA VAL A 432 9.40 -2.73 8.82
C VAL A 432 9.68 -1.83 10.02
N ARG A 433 8.87 -1.94 11.09
CA ARG A 433 9.18 -1.34 12.39
C ARG A 433 10.16 -2.22 13.15
N LEU A 434 11.27 -1.66 13.58
CA LEU A 434 12.23 -2.34 14.46
C LEU A 434 11.98 -1.84 15.88
N GLU A 435 11.54 -2.75 16.75
CA GLU A 435 11.29 -2.49 18.16
C GLU A 435 12.56 -2.91 18.92
N VAL A 436 13.40 -1.92 19.26
CA VAL A 436 14.74 -2.15 19.80
C VAL A 436 14.71 -2.00 21.31
N ASN A 437 14.91 -3.10 22.02
CA ASN A 437 15.05 -3.15 23.46
C ASN A 437 16.42 -2.60 23.93
N GLU A 438 16.55 -2.30 25.23
CA GLU A 438 17.85 -1.99 25.82
C GLU A 438 18.83 -3.16 25.62
N ALA A 439 20.14 -2.87 25.69
CA ALA A 439 21.18 -3.86 25.55
C ALA A 439 21.09 -4.89 26.69
N SER A 440 20.31 -5.95 26.45
CA SER A 440 20.16 -7.06 27.39
C SER A 440 21.46 -7.87 27.39
N PRO A 441 21.92 -8.38 28.55
CA PRO A 441 22.75 -9.57 28.53
C PRO A 441 21.98 -10.69 27.82
N ASP A 442 22.71 -11.62 27.19
CA ASP A 442 22.09 -12.73 26.46
C ASP A 442 21.30 -13.67 27.40
N VAL A 443 21.51 -13.52 28.71
CA VAL A 443 20.91 -14.30 29.79
C VAL A 443 20.52 -13.39 30.97
N ILE A 444 19.31 -13.56 31.52
CA ILE A 444 18.79 -12.80 32.68
C ILE A 444 18.39 -13.73 33.84
N ILE A 445 18.14 -13.14 35.01
CA ILE A 445 17.42 -13.80 36.11
C ILE A 445 15.97 -13.30 36.08
N ASP A 446 15.04 -14.20 35.80
CA ASP A 446 13.60 -13.94 35.85
C ASP A 446 13.00 -14.33 37.21
N CYS A 447 12.34 -13.36 37.85
CA CYS A 447 11.59 -13.46 39.10
C CYS A 447 10.90 -12.12 39.44
N GLU A 448 10.00 -12.10 40.41
CA GLU A 448 9.46 -10.83 40.95
C GLU A 448 10.51 -10.03 41.73
N ASP A 449 10.37 -8.71 41.76
CA ASP A 449 11.28 -7.81 42.49
C ASP A 449 11.06 -7.84 44.01
N THR A 450 9.95 -8.42 44.49
CA THR A 450 9.50 -8.38 45.89
C THR A 450 8.89 -9.70 46.34
N ILE A 451 9.14 -10.10 47.58
CA ILE A 451 8.59 -11.31 48.23
C ILE A 451 8.24 -10.98 49.70
N ARG A 452 7.26 -11.64 50.33
CA ARG A 452 6.98 -11.41 51.77
C ARG A 452 7.76 -12.38 52.67
N VAL A 453 7.89 -12.02 53.94
CA VAL A 453 8.33 -12.96 54.99
C VAL A 453 7.36 -14.14 55.09
N GLY A 454 7.87 -15.36 54.93
CA GLY A 454 7.08 -16.60 54.95
C GLY A 454 6.69 -17.12 53.56
N ASP A 455 6.75 -16.28 52.53
CA ASP A 455 6.40 -16.65 51.15
C ASP A 455 7.58 -17.35 50.44
N TRP A 456 7.25 -18.10 49.38
CA TRP A 456 8.18 -18.73 48.45
C TRP A 456 7.99 -18.13 47.05
N MET A 457 9.10 -17.85 46.36
CA MET A 457 9.14 -17.38 44.97
C MET A 457 10.07 -18.25 44.15
N ASP A 458 9.64 -18.67 42.96
CA ASP A 458 10.52 -19.32 41.98
C ASP A 458 11.38 -18.28 41.26
N VAL A 459 12.63 -18.64 40.97
CA VAL A 459 13.63 -17.78 40.31
C VAL A 459 14.29 -18.58 39.22
N SER A 460 14.24 -18.10 37.98
CA SER A 460 14.76 -18.82 36.82
C SER A 460 15.87 -18.05 36.10
N VAL A 461 16.63 -18.76 35.27
CA VAL A 461 17.60 -18.21 34.32
C VAL A 461 17.04 -18.37 32.92
N GLU A 462 16.80 -17.24 32.25
CA GLU A 462 16.22 -17.17 30.91
C GLU A 462 17.27 -16.68 29.89
N GLN A 463 17.31 -17.31 28.72
CA GLN A 463 18.17 -16.93 27.61
C GLN A 463 17.34 -16.12 26.60
N VAL A 464 17.63 -14.82 26.49
CA VAL A 464 16.71 -13.85 25.87
C VAL A 464 16.90 -13.76 24.35
N LYS A 465 18.15 -13.80 23.87
CA LYS A 465 18.46 -13.59 22.44
C LYS A 465 18.61 -14.89 21.64
N SER A 466 19.23 -15.91 22.23
CA SER A 466 19.39 -17.21 21.59
C SER A 466 19.47 -18.33 22.62
N TYR A 467 18.90 -19.50 22.31
CA TYR A 467 18.87 -20.65 23.22
C TYR A 467 20.08 -21.57 23.00
N ASP A 468 21.04 -21.53 23.92
CA ASP A 468 22.12 -22.53 24.03
C ASP A 468 21.69 -23.67 24.98
N PRO A 469 21.50 -24.92 24.47
CA PRO A 469 21.16 -26.08 25.30
C PRO A 469 22.32 -26.58 26.19
N SER A 470 23.54 -26.04 26.05
CA SER A 470 24.71 -26.36 26.87
C SER A 470 24.90 -25.42 28.06
N LEU A 471 24.18 -24.30 28.08
CA LEU A 471 24.22 -23.31 29.13
C LEU A 471 23.25 -23.69 30.27
N GLY A 472 23.76 -23.70 31.50
CA GLY A 472 22.98 -24.03 32.70
C GLY A 472 23.58 -23.40 33.94
N VAL A 473 22.86 -23.40 35.07
CA VAL A 473 23.36 -22.83 36.32
C VAL A 473 24.24 -23.85 37.06
N GLN A 474 25.50 -23.49 37.28
CA GLN A 474 26.45 -24.27 38.08
C GLN A 474 26.28 -24.00 39.58
N LEU A 475 26.00 -22.75 39.97
CA LEU A 475 25.80 -22.35 41.36
C LEU A 475 24.84 -21.17 41.46
N TRP A 476 23.94 -21.22 42.43
CA TRP A 476 23.16 -20.08 42.90
C TRP A 476 23.76 -19.53 44.19
N GLU A 477 23.95 -18.21 44.26
CA GLU A 477 24.42 -17.49 45.43
C GLU A 477 23.39 -16.45 45.89
N ASN A 478 23.49 -16.03 47.15
CA ASN A 478 22.61 -15.04 47.77
C ASN A 478 23.43 -14.16 48.72
N SER A 479 23.41 -12.85 48.51
CA SER A 479 24.26 -11.91 49.24
C SER A 479 23.87 -11.70 50.71
N ASN A 480 22.62 -12.01 51.08
CA ASN A 480 22.11 -11.90 52.45
C ASN A 480 21.20 -13.10 52.82
N PRO A 481 21.78 -14.24 53.24
CA PRO A 481 21.04 -15.45 53.60
C PRO A 481 20.20 -15.31 54.89
N GLU A 482 20.32 -14.20 55.61
CA GLU A 482 19.42 -13.90 56.73
C GLU A 482 18.13 -13.20 56.29
N VAL A 483 18.13 -12.52 55.13
CA VAL A 483 16.97 -11.79 54.58
C VAL A 483 16.07 -12.72 53.80
N ALA A 484 16.65 -13.53 52.91
CA ALA A 484 15.97 -14.61 52.22
C ALA A 484 16.84 -15.86 52.23
N ARG A 485 16.25 -17.06 52.13
CA ARG A 485 16.99 -18.32 51.94
C ARG A 485 16.77 -18.82 50.52
N LEU A 486 17.85 -19.23 49.86
CA LEU A 486 17.78 -19.84 48.54
C LEU A 486 17.74 -21.38 48.68
N GLY A 487 16.78 -22.01 48.00
CA GLY A 487 16.55 -23.45 47.97
C GLY A 487 16.63 -23.99 46.54
N VAL A 488 17.02 -25.26 46.39
CA VAL A 488 17.09 -25.92 45.08
C VAL A 488 15.73 -26.56 44.76
N ALA A 489 15.06 -26.10 43.71
CA ALA A 489 13.82 -26.68 43.24
C ALA A 489 14.08 -28.04 42.57
N SER A 490 13.75 -29.14 43.24
CA SER A 490 14.22 -30.50 42.89
C SER A 490 13.61 -31.12 41.62
N ASN A 491 12.72 -30.42 40.92
CA ASN A 491 11.78 -31.04 39.96
C ASN A 491 11.99 -30.64 38.49
N PHE A 492 12.94 -29.77 38.16
CA PHE A 492 13.19 -29.32 36.77
C PHE A 492 14.58 -29.74 36.29
N SER A 493 14.62 -30.50 35.18
CA SER A 493 15.80 -31.22 34.69
C SER A 493 16.90 -30.36 34.06
N SER A 494 16.75 -29.03 34.05
CA SER A 494 17.70 -28.08 33.44
C SER A 494 18.62 -27.39 34.45
N GLY A 495 18.31 -27.43 35.76
CA GLY A 495 19.07 -26.68 36.78
C GLY A 495 18.90 -25.15 36.71
N LEU A 496 18.16 -24.63 35.72
CA LEU A 496 17.92 -23.20 35.49
C LEU A 496 16.99 -22.55 36.52
N VAL A 497 16.49 -23.29 37.52
CA VAL A 497 15.49 -22.81 38.48
C VAL A 497 15.94 -23.05 39.92
N ALA A 498 15.89 -22.00 40.73
CA ALA A 498 15.94 -22.05 42.18
C ALA A 498 14.61 -21.52 42.76
N GLY A 499 14.45 -21.60 44.07
CA GLY A 499 13.41 -20.83 44.75
C GLY A 499 13.94 -20.13 46.00
N VAL A 500 13.19 -19.15 46.45
CA VAL A 500 13.60 -18.20 47.48
C VAL A 500 12.51 -18.10 48.55
N ASP A 501 12.87 -18.41 49.80
CA ASP A 501 12.03 -18.15 50.98
C ASP A 501 12.31 -16.74 51.53
N GLY A 502 11.30 -15.91 51.75
CA GLY A 502 11.44 -14.66 52.50
C GLY A 502 11.56 -14.92 54.01
N LEU A 503 12.62 -14.44 54.68
CA LEU A 503 12.86 -14.71 56.11
C LEU A 503 12.70 -13.50 57.04
N LYS A 504 13.15 -12.32 56.63
CA LYS A 504 12.95 -11.04 57.36
C LYS A 504 12.99 -9.87 56.38
N PRO A 505 12.37 -8.72 56.71
CA PRO A 505 12.36 -7.57 55.81
C PRO A 505 13.78 -7.05 55.52
N GLY A 506 14.01 -6.64 54.26
CA GLY A 506 15.30 -6.14 53.79
C GLY A 506 15.55 -6.48 52.31
N THR A 507 16.66 -6.03 51.75
CA THR A 507 17.05 -6.34 50.36
C THR A 507 18.12 -7.41 50.31
N THR A 508 18.09 -8.27 49.29
CA THR A 508 19.17 -9.21 48.98
C THR A 508 19.40 -9.37 47.48
N THR A 509 20.59 -9.79 47.08
CA THR A 509 20.94 -10.04 45.68
C THR A 509 21.08 -11.53 45.46
N ILE A 510 20.29 -12.06 44.53
CA ILE A 510 20.40 -13.42 44.02
C ILE A 510 21.34 -13.40 42.81
N SER A 511 22.26 -14.35 42.76
CA SER A 511 23.24 -14.48 41.67
C SER A 511 23.24 -15.89 41.12
N ALA A 512 23.33 -16.04 39.80
CA ALA A 512 23.52 -17.33 39.15
C ALA A 512 24.87 -17.33 38.43
N ILE A 513 25.68 -18.35 38.73
CA ILE A 513 26.94 -18.64 38.04
C ILE A 513 26.66 -19.73 37.02
N LEU A 514 26.86 -19.42 35.74
CA LEU A 514 26.56 -20.30 34.62
C LEU A 514 27.73 -21.26 34.31
N THR A 515 27.49 -22.29 33.50
CA THR A 515 28.45 -23.34 33.14
C THR A 515 29.69 -22.86 32.38
N ASP A 516 29.62 -21.70 31.75
CA ASP A 516 30.73 -20.99 31.08
C ASP A 516 31.56 -20.10 32.04
N GLY A 517 31.08 -19.90 33.28
CA GLY A 517 31.66 -19.00 34.29
C GLY A 517 31.06 -17.59 34.31
N THR A 518 30.06 -17.29 33.47
CA THR A 518 29.33 -16.02 33.50
C THR A 518 28.53 -15.88 34.80
N VAL A 519 28.49 -14.67 35.36
CA VAL A 519 27.73 -14.39 36.60
C VAL A 519 26.69 -13.31 36.31
N ILE A 520 25.42 -13.70 36.43
CA ILE A 520 24.26 -12.80 36.34
C ILE A 520 23.66 -12.60 37.75
N SER A 521 22.97 -11.49 37.98
CA SER A 521 22.47 -11.14 39.33
C SER A 521 21.27 -10.21 39.30
N LYS A 522 20.33 -10.41 40.23
CA LYS A 522 19.14 -9.56 40.44
C LYS A 522 18.93 -9.29 41.92
N THR A 523 18.59 -8.05 42.28
CA THR A 523 18.28 -7.66 43.66
C THR A 523 16.77 -7.69 43.89
N ILE A 524 16.36 -8.34 44.98
CA ILE A 524 14.97 -8.49 45.41
C ILE A 524 14.76 -7.88 46.80
N THR A 525 13.52 -7.51 47.11
CA THR A 525 13.12 -6.95 48.40
C THR A 525 12.22 -7.91 49.15
N VAL A 526 12.60 -8.29 50.37
CA VAL A 526 11.71 -8.98 51.31
C VAL A 526 10.94 -7.93 52.11
N ILE A 527 9.62 -8.03 52.14
CA ILE A 527 8.72 -7.14 52.90
C ILE A 527 8.02 -7.90 54.04
N GLU A 528 7.41 -7.17 54.98
CA GLU A 528 6.73 -7.76 56.14
C GLU A 528 5.59 -8.71 55.72
N ALA A 529 5.39 -9.76 56.53
CA ALA A 529 4.23 -10.64 56.41
C ALA A 529 2.94 -9.86 56.72
N LEU A 530 1.86 -10.18 56.02
CA LEU A 530 0.54 -9.63 56.37
C LEU A 530 0.01 -10.28 57.65
N SER A 531 -0.84 -9.56 58.38
CA SER A 531 -1.57 -10.15 59.51
C SER A 531 -2.59 -11.19 59.00
N PRO A 532 -2.90 -12.26 59.76
CA PRO A 532 -3.93 -13.20 59.36
C PRO A 532 -5.28 -12.48 59.20
N MET A 533 -6.07 -12.91 58.21
CA MET A 533 -7.43 -12.44 57.98
C MET A 533 -8.34 -12.76 59.18
N GLU A 534 -9.03 -11.76 59.72
CA GLU A 534 -10.07 -11.94 60.75
C GLU A 534 -11.47 -11.67 60.19
N LEU A 535 -12.44 -12.53 60.53
CA LEU A 535 -13.85 -12.34 60.19
C LEU A 535 -14.70 -12.28 61.47
N SER A 536 -15.20 -11.09 61.78
CA SER A 536 -16.14 -10.83 62.86
C SER A 536 -17.53 -11.38 62.51
N LEU A 537 -17.94 -12.44 63.22
CA LEU A 537 -19.29 -12.99 63.12
C LEU A 537 -20.29 -12.17 63.96
N PRO A 538 -21.58 -12.13 63.57
CA PRO A 538 -22.59 -11.37 64.31
C PRO A 538 -22.89 -12.01 65.67
N SER A 539 -23.44 -11.21 66.60
CA SER A 539 -23.85 -11.72 67.92
C SER A 539 -25.11 -12.58 67.80
N PHE A 540 -24.97 -13.89 68.02
CA PHE A 540 -26.09 -14.83 68.02
C PHE A 540 -26.92 -14.79 69.33
N PRO A 541 -28.24 -15.09 69.27
CA PRO A 541 -29.00 -15.49 68.10
C PRO A 541 -29.39 -14.31 67.19
N VAL A 542 -29.41 -14.56 65.87
CA VAL A 542 -29.84 -13.62 64.83
C VAL A 542 -31.09 -14.17 64.14
N THR A 543 -32.20 -13.45 64.19
CA THR A 543 -33.45 -13.82 63.50
C THR A 543 -33.58 -13.04 62.19
N VAL A 544 -33.78 -13.76 61.09
CA VAL A 544 -33.97 -13.23 59.73
C VAL A 544 -35.39 -13.58 59.27
N GLU A 545 -36.10 -12.58 58.74
CA GLU A 545 -37.48 -12.71 58.28
C GLU A 545 -37.60 -12.33 56.80
N GLY A 546 -37.94 -13.31 55.97
CA GLY A 546 -38.22 -13.09 54.55
C GLY A 546 -39.70 -12.82 54.33
N TYR A 547 -40.03 -11.80 53.54
CA TYR A 547 -41.39 -11.40 53.22
C TYR A 547 -41.72 -11.60 51.74
N GLY A 548 -42.92 -12.08 51.45
CA GLY A 548 -43.43 -12.24 50.08
C GLY A 548 -43.77 -10.91 49.42
N SER A 549 -44.00 -10.93 48.10
CA SER A 549 -44.37 -9.74 47.31
C SER A 549 -45.68 -9.04 47.73
N ASN A 550 -46.48 -9.69 48.58
CA ASN A 550 -47.69 -9.16 49.20
C ASN A 550 -47.48 -8.65 50.64
N GLY A 551 -46.25 -8.63 51.16
CA GLY A 551 -45.92 -8.19 52.52
C GLY A 551 -46.28 -9.21 53.62
N GLU A 552 -46.66 -10.43 53.26
CA GLU A 552 -46.84 -11.53 54.22
C GLU A 552 -45.49 -12.20 54.54
N LEU A 553 -45.31 -12.63 55.79
CA LEU A 553 -44.16 -13.44 56.20
C LEU A 553 -44.11 -14.71 55.33
N ALA A 554 -42.96 -14.94 54.68
CA ALA A 554 -42.70 -16.10 53.85
C ALA A 554 -41.83 -17.15 54.57
N TYR A 555 -40.87 -16.68 55.39
CA TYR A 555 -40.09 -17.50 56.30
C TYR A 555 -39.59 -16.69 57.50
N GLN A 556 -39.29 -17.37 58.61
CA GLN A 556 -38.54 -16.84 59.75
C GLN A 556 -37.49 -17.90 60.15
N VAL A 557 -36.23 -17.48 60.25
CA VAL A 557 -35.11 -18.35 60.63
C VAL A 557 -34.28 -17.68 61.70
N THR A 558 -34.03 -18.38 62.81
CA THR A 558 -33.14 -17.92 63.88
C THR A 558 -31.84 -18.71 63.85
N VAL A 559 -30.76 -18.05 63.44
CA VAL A 559 -29.39 -18.59 63.52
C VAL A 559 -28.92 -18.47 64.97
N THR A 560 -28.62 -19.59 65.62
CA THR A 560 -28.23 -19.65 67.04
C THR A 560 -26.73 -19.75 67.26
N GLY A 561 -25.96 -20.12 66.23
CA GLY A 561 -24.50 -20.23 66.30
C GLY A 561 -23.86 -20.23 64.92
N GLY A 562 -22.58 -19.88 64.88
CA GLY A 562 -21.79 -19.83 63.66
C GLY A 562 -20.29 -19.94 63.94
N SER A 563 -19.57 -20.50 62.97
CA SER A 563 -18.10 -20.54 62.93
C SER A 563 -17.62 -20.48 61.48
N TYR A 564 -16.36 -20.14 61.26
CA TYR A 564 -15.76 -20.14 59.94
C TYR A 564 -14.42 -20.88 59.91
N ASP A 565 -14.07 -21.43 58.75
CA ASP A 565 -12.70 -21.82 58.42
C ASP A 565 -12.30 -21.25 57.05
N TYR A 566 -11.01 -21.15 56.80
CA TYR A 566 -10.44 -20.70 55.53
C TYR A 566 -9.63 -21.85 54.93
N GLY A 567 -10.10 -22.36 53.79
CA GLY A 567 -9.35 -23.28 52.94
C GLY A 567 -8.99 -22.56 51.65
N ASP A 568 -9.45 -23.08 50.53
CA ASP A 568 -9.37 -22.43 49.20
C ASP A 568 -10.36 -21.24 49.05
N GLY A 569 -10.86 -20.72 50.17
CA GLY A 569 -11.95 -19.74 50.29
C GLY A 569 -12.65 -19.81 51.66
N LEU A 570 -13.48 -18.82 51.97
CA LEU A 570 -14.27 -18.77 53.21
C LEU A 570 -15.32 -19.89 53.28
N ARG A 571 -15.42 -20.57 54.43
CA ARG A 571 -16.41 -21.62 54.70
C ARG A 571 -17.16 -21.34 55.99
N LEU A 572 -18.42 -20.91 55.87
CA LEU A 572 -19.32 -20.63 57.00
C LEU A 572 -20.07 -21.88 57.44
N ARG A 573 -19.99 -22.23 58.73
CA ARG A 573 -20.76 -23.30 59.37
C ARG A 573 -21.76 -22.68 60.32
N LEU A 574 -23.05 -22.93 60.13
CA LEU A 574 -24.13 -22.32 60.92
C LEU A 574 -25.03 -23.37 61.57
N GLU A 575 -25.65 -23.00 62.68
CA GLU A 575 -26.72 -23.78 63.32
C GLU A 575 -27.86 -22.85 63.76
N GLY A 576 -29.09 -23.37 63.77
CA GLY A 576 -30.27 -22.56 64.08
C GLY A 576 -31.59 -23.32 63.95
N THR A 577 -32.69 -22.57 63.93
CA THR A 577 -34.05 -23.07 63.73
C THR A 577 -34.75 -22.34 62.59
N ILE A 578 -35.44 -23.08 61.72
CA ILE A 578 -36.47 -22.55 60.83
C ILE A 578 -37.76 -22.51 61.68
N ASP A 579 -38.11 -21.31 62.14
CA ASP A 579 -39.20 -21.07 63.11
C ASP A 579 -40.57 -21.01 62.42
N TYR A 580 -40.60 -20.60 61.15
CA TYR A 580 -41.78 -20.55 60.30
C TYR A 580 -41.41 -20.62 58.82
N MET A 581 -42.24 -21.28 58.02
CA MET A 581 -42.18 -21.20 56.56
C MET A 581 -43.56 -21.31 55.92
N ARG A 582 -43.78 -20.59 54.81
CA ARG A 582 -45.03 -20.70 54.04
C ARG A 582 -45.20 -22.16 53.52
N PRO A 583 -46.40 -22.77 53.63
CA PRO A 583 -46.63 -24.13 53.12
C PRO A 583 -46.29 -24.27 51.64
N GLY A 584 -45.49 -25.29 51.31
CA GLY A 584 -45.05 -25.60 49.94
C GLY A 584 -43.69 -25.01 49.54
N THR A 585 -43.04 -24.21 50.41
CA THR A 585 -41.64 -23.79 50.23
C THR A 585 -40.71 -25.01 50.27
N SER A 586 -39.85 -25.16 49.26
CA SER A 586 -38.87 -26.26 49.19
C SER A 586 -37.50 -25.91 49.76
N GLN A 587 -37.09 -24.64 49.66
CA GLN A 587 -35.80 -24.11 50.08
C GLN A 587 -35.96 -22.66 50.56
N ILE A 588 -35.06 -22.23 51.46
CA ILE A 588 -34.94 -20.85 51.96
C ILE A 588 -33.55 -20.35 51.58
N LEU A 589 -33.47 -19.15 51.01
CA LEU A 589 -32.20 -18.45 50.75
C LEU A 589 -31.99 -17.42 51.85
N LEU A 590 -30.93 -17.58 52.66
CA LEU A 590 -30.51 -16.61 53.66
C LEU A 590 -29.36 -15.77 53.13
N TYR A 591 -29.61 -14.47 52.94
CA TYR A 591 -28.57 -13.56 52.46
C TYR A 591 -27.66 -13.08 53.59
N PHE A 592 -26.37 -12.94 53.28
CA PHE A 592 -25.41 -12.24 54.12
C PHE A 592 -24.52 -11.31 53.28
N GLU A 593 -24.00 -10.27 53.92
CA GLU A 593 -23.04 -9.33 53.34
C GLU A 593 -21.76 -9.37 54.18
N ILE A 594 -20.60 -9.23 53.51
CA ILE A 594 -19.30 -9.06 54.16
C ILE A 594 -18.74 -7.70 53.77
N THR A 595 -18.31 -6.94 54.78
CA THR A 595 -17.70 -5.60 54.63
C THR A 595 -16.27 -5.65 55.13
N ASP A 596 -15.36 -4.97 54.43
CA ASP A 596 -13.98 -4.73 54.89
C ASP A 596 -13.98 -3.58 55.90
N ASP A 597 -13.53 -3.86 57.13
CA ASP A 597 -13.57 -2.90 58.23
C ASP A 597 -12.60 -1.72 58.03
N ALA A 598 -11.56 -1.88 57.18
CA ALA A 598 -10.57 -0.85 56.91
C ALA A 598 -11.03 0.17 55.85
N THR A 599 -11.78 -0.29 54.84
CA THR A 599 -12.28 0.54 53.74
C THR A 599 -13.74 0.97 53.93
N GLY A 600 -14.52 0.18 54.67
CA GLY A 600 -15.98 0.29 54.74
C GLY A 600 -16.70 -0.17 53.47
N GLU A 601 -15.98 -0.79 52.51
CA GLU A 601 -16.57 -1.28 51.27
C GLU A 601 -17.14 -2.70 51.44
N ARG A 602 -18.30 -2.94 50.83
CA ARG A 602 -18.92 -4.28 50.81
C ARG A 602 -18.20 -5.17 49.81
N VAL A 603 -17.49 -6.16 50.33
CA VAL A 603 -16.69 -7.13 49.58
C VAL A 603 -17.58 -8.09 48.80
N THR A 604 -18.66 -8.58 49.42
CA THR A 604 -19.61 -9.50 48.76
C THR A 604 -21.00 -9.47 49.37
N ARG A 605 -21.96 -10.05 48.62
CA ARG A 605 -23.28 -10.49 49.08
C ARG A 605 -23.52 -11.90 48.52
N ALA A 606 -23.82 -12.86 49.39
CA ALA A 606 -24.05 -14.27 49.01
C ALA A 606 -25.27 -14.85 49.74
N ASP A 607 -25.67 -16.07 49.39
CA ASP A 607 -26.91 -16.71 49.83
C ASP A 607 -26.75 -18.19 50.22
N ILE A 608 -27.04 -18.46 51.50
CA ILE A 608 -27.03 -19.80 52.08
C ILE A 608 -28.38 -20.47 51.81
N ILE A 609 -28.35 -21.59 51.10
CA ILE A 609 -29.53 -22.39 50.79
C ILE A 609 -29.79 -23.40 51.92
N LEU A 610 -30.92 -23.22 52.62
CA LEU A 610 -31.45 -24.19 53.59
C LEU A 610 -32.61 -24.99 52.98
N ASP A 611 -32.71 -26.27 53.32
CA ASP A 611 -33.87 -27.08 52.96
C ASP A 611 -35.13 -26.64 53.73
N GLY A 612 -36.27 -26.58 53.05
CA GLY A 612 -37.54 -26.13 53.60
C GLY A 612 -38.18 -27.16 54.54
N ALA A 613 -37.75 -27.20 55.79
CA ALA A 613 -38.41 -27.94 56.87
C ALA A 613 -38.36 -27.16 58.19
N GLU A 614 -39.52 -26.96 58.85
CA GLU A 614 -39.57 -26.34 60.18
C GLU A 614 -38.84 -27.21 61.22
N GLY A 615 -38.03 -26.57 62.08
CA GLY A 615 -37.20 -27.24 63.07
C GLY A 615 -35.73 -26.82 63.03
N ALA A 616 -34.88 -27.58 63.72
CA ALA A 616 -33.46 -27.28 63.83
C ALA A 616 -32.69 -27.67 62.55
N PHE A 617 -31.72 -26.84 62.14
CA PHE A 617 -30.82 -27.09 61.03
C PHE A 617 -29.35 -26.95 61.44
N THR A 618 -28.48 -27.61 60.67
CA THR A 618 -27.03 -27.37 60.69
C THR A 618 -26.57 -27.23 59.24
N TYR A 619 -26.02 -26.07 58.91
CA TYR A 619 -25.45 -25.77 57.61
C TYR A 619 -23.94 -26.00 57.63
N VAL A 620 -23.46 -26.82 56.71
CA VAL A 620 -22.03 -26.98 56.39
C VAL A 620 -21.91 -26.85 54.87
N PRO A 621 -21.02 -26.00 54.34
CA PRO A 621 -20.97 -25.76 52.90
C PRO A 621 -20.64 -27.04 52.14
N SER A 622 -21.47 -27.38 51.16
CA SER A 622 -21.07 -28.35 50.14
C SER A 622 -20.10 -27.66 49.18
N GLY A 623 -19.17 -28.40 48.58
CA GLY A 623 -18.08 -27.84 47.73
C GLY A 623 -18.50 -27.18 46.41
N TYR A 624 -19.79 -26.88 46.25
CA TYR A 624 -20.39 -26.19 45.09
C TYR A 624 -21.43 -25.12 45.51
N SER A 625 -21.50 -24.71 46.79
CA SER A 625 -22.37 -23.59 47.20
C SER A 625 -21.78 -22.25 46.75
N PRO A 626 -22.58 -21.25 46.34
CA PRO A 626 -22.09 -19.89 46.02
C PRO A 626 -21.27 -19.25 47.16
N ASP A 627 -21.56 -19.63 48.41
CA ASP A 627 -20.88 -19.12 49.62
C ASP A 627 -19.40 -19.51 49.72
N SER A 628 -18.96 -20.56 49.01
CA SER A 628 -17.69 -21.25 49.31
C SER A 628 -16.44 -20.66 48.63
N TYR A 629 -16.59 -19.58 47.87
CA TYR A 629 -15.51 -18.94 47.10
C TYR A 629 -15.48 -17.42 47.27
N VAL A 630 -15.73 -16.93 48.50
CA VAL A 630 -15.34 -15.57 48.87
C VAL A 630 -13.84 -15.58 49.17
N ILE A 631 -13.05 -14.99 48.27
CA ILE A 631 -11.63 -14.71 48.49
C ILE A 631 -11.55 -13.37 49.23
N LEU A 632 -11.00 -13.40 50.43
CA LEU A 632 -10.75 -12.23 51.26
C LEU A 632 -9.24 -11.98 51.31
N SER A 633 -8.83 -10.71 51.26
CA SER A 633 -7.41 -10.34 51.35
C SER A 633 -6.88 -10.49 52.76
N GLU A 634 -5.68 -11.08 52.89
CA GLU A 634 -4.91 -11.10 54.14
C GLU A 634 -4.52 -9.69 54.58
N GLY A 635 -4.28 -9.49 55.88
CA GLY A 635 -3.97 -8.20 56.48
C GLY A 635 -5.19 -7.31 56.76
N HIS A 636 -6.39 -7.74 56.37
CA HIS A 636 -7.65 -7.02 56.58
C HIS A 636 -8.54 -7.74 57.62
N ALA A 637 -9.37 -6.95 58.30
CA ALA A 637 -10.45 -7.43 59.15
C ALA A 637 -11.80 -7.19 58.45
N TYR A 638 -12.73 -8.12 58.61
CA TYR A 638 -14.02 -8.09 57.93
C TYR A 638 -15.16 -8.33 58.92
N THR A 639 -16.32 -7.73 58.66
CA THR A 639 -17.56 -7.97 59.41
C THR A 639 -18.60 -8.67 58.54
N LEU A 640 -19.22 -9.73 59.06
CA LEU A 640 -20.35 -10.44 58.43
C LEU A 640 -21.67 -10.04 59.08
N GLU A 641 -22.66 -9.65 58.27
CA GLU A 641 -24.02 -9.39 58.71
C GLU A 641 -25.04 -10.18 57.87
N PHE A 642 -26.07 -10.73 58.51
CA PHE A 642 -27.22 -11.31 57.81
C PHE A 642 -28.18 -10.20 57.38
N VAL A 643 -28.66 -10.26 56.13
CA VAL A 643 -29.56 -9.24 55.57
C VAL A 643 -30.92 -9.86 55.18
N PRO A 644 -32.05 -9.15 55.38
CA PRO A 644 -33.38 -9.61 54.95
C PRO A 644 -33.55 -9.74 53.42
#